data_AF-A0A9P8T821-F1
#
_entry.id   AF-A0A9P8T821-F1
#
_cell.length_a   1.000
_cell.length_b   1.000
_cell.length_c   1.000
_cell.angle_alpha   90.00
_cell.angle_beta   90.00
_cell.angle_gamma   90.00
#
_symmetry.space_group_name_H-M   'P 1'
#
loop_
_entity.id
_entity.type
_entity.pdbx_description
1 polymer ?
#
loop_
_entity_poly.entity_id
_entity_poly.type
_entity_poly.pdbx_seq_one_letter_code
_entity_poly.pdbx_strand_id
1 'polypeptide(L)'
;MSSDLSTLLENLKTMQIMYRPAVVSRLGLRHLTRSLTTQQLANRVPGDRYYEIKDTVDEYLYYKSLTPRIRELVYNNRNPPKSINQFPLDLEGRPLVPRKVPTTPSVRRFAFFIDGLLVRAELDDVLAMIPKLDQHAPSLLETSVILSLLYKAAEFKCLSETLRLIYSTNAYKNRLKTESVISESIVLLRAMEIEQLGITDVDWFLRKTRTARHNASFKTTTLETAIIAQLSAMINLQRAQIAAGGQSEERVNTFADRLLERLAGFSGFQIVDYHKSNRISMYYGLENTYTLAKYLENCVSKAPELPQTPKYAELVEKNREFILAAEKLQQEIGKKTTLLESLGKIKFEAKKPQPSEPEPKQEQAADRQNPQVDTMEEDDDDLSDSQSEVVEKKKNRRPKENAFTQQKLKAYHPILTPKTVIPLLLVIAIIFIPIGGGMLYGSHSVQEFVIDYSNCKILANDEYFTEIPEQLYKFQFKNEITVKPQWKLATNDSYIWNGFDEERDICQVQFQIPNDIGPHVYFFYRLKNFWANHRRYAKSFSEDQLNGKVASISDIKDTVGQNCEPLSINADGTRYYPCGLIANSYFNDTFSTFTAVNDTNTDYMLYRENIAWSTNKNRFKKTKYSPSEVVPPPNWHKMYPDGYNETNMPDISQWYEFQNWMQTSALPLFSKMISRNDQDVLHAGTYQVDIGYHFPVTPYKGHKYLYLSTRSVIGGKNSFLGISWIVGGGICFVLSLAFLIVNLVHPRKVGDLSLLSWNKE
;
A
#
# COMPACT_ATOMS: atom_id res chain seq x y z
N MET A 1 59.40 37.86 32.16
CA MET A 1 59.33 36.60 31.41
C MET A 1 58.31 35.59 31.95
N SER A 2 57.80 35.67 33.19
CA SER A 2 56.73 34.78 33.67
C SER A 2 55.30 35.35 33.56
N SER A 3 55.13 36.66 33.36
CA SER A 3 53.83 37.32 33.23
C SER A 3 53.20 37.25 31.83
N ASP A 4 54.02 37.04 30.79
CA ASP A 4 53.55 36.90 29.39
C ASP A 4 53.11 35.47 29.05
N LEU A 5 53.62 34.46 29.76
CA LEU A 5 53.26 33.07 29.53
C LEU A 5 51.92 32.71 30.18
N SER A 6 51.58 33.32 31.32
CA SER A 6 50.28 33.13 31.97
C SER A 6 49.16 33.80 31.18
N THR A 7 49.39 35.00 30.64
CA THR A 7 48.44 35.69 29.75
C THR A 7 48.31 34.99 28.39
N LEU A 8 49.37 34.40 27.84
CA LEU A 8 49.26 33.53 26.66
C LEU A 8 48.50 32.21 26.95
N LEU A 9 48.67 31.60 28.13
CA LEU A 9 47.92 30.40 28.54
C LEU A 9 46.46 30.71 28.92
N GLU A 10 46.17 31.90 29.44
CA GLU A 10 44.82 32.36 29.75
C GLU A 10 44.10 32.84 28.47
N ASN A 11 44.82 33.41 27.50
CA ASN A 11 44.33 33.70 26.15
C ASN A 11 44.18 32.44 25.29
N LEU A 12 45.02 31.41 25.46
CA LEU A 12 44.83 30.09 24.84
C LEU A 12 43.68 29.30 25.49
N LYS A 13 43.48 29.42 26.81
CA LYS A 13 42.32 28.84 27.51
C LYS A 13 41.03 29.59 27.18
N THR A 14 41.05 30.91 27.03
CA THR A 14 39.86 31.69 26.61
C THR A 14 39.58 31.59 25.11
N MET A 15 40.60 31.43 24.25
CA MET A 15 40.40 31.04 22.84
C MET A 15 39.94 29.58 22.68
N GLN A 16 40.32 28.65 23.57
CA GLN A 16 39.75 27.29 23.61
C GLN A 16 38.34 27.23 24.20
N ILE A 17 37.85 28.30 24.83
CA ILE A 17 36.50 28.39 25.39
C ILE A 17 35.52 29.13 24.45
N MET A 18 35.99 29.81 23.39
CA MET A 18 35.12 30.59 22.48
C MET A 18 34.93 30.08 21.04
N TYR A 19 35.53 28.97 20.64
CA TYR A 19 35.13 28.26 19.43
C TYR A 19 35.21 26.75 19.68
N ARG A 20 34.20 26.21 20.35
CA ARG A 20 33.86 24.79 20.16
C ARG A 20 32.95 24.71 18.94
N PRO A 21 33.42 24.26 17.76
CA PRO A 21 32.48 23.79 16.75
C PRO A 21 31.62 22.73 17.41
N ALA A 22 30.31 22.79 17.19
CA ALA A 22 29.40 21.77 17.67
C ALA A 22 29.87 20.44 17.07
N VAL A 23 30.61 19.65 17.86
CA VAL A 23 31.04 18.32 17.43
C VAL A 23 29.76 17.57 17.10
N VAL A 24 29.59 17.20 15.84
CA VAL A 24 28.45 16.41 15.34
C VAL A 24 28.48 14.98 15.90
N SER A 25 29.22 14.74 16.98
CA SER A 25 29.10 13.54 17.81
C SER A 25 27.80 13.63 18.59
N ARG A 26 26.79 12.90 18.11
CA ARG A 26 25.42 12.74 18.63
C ARG A 26 24.42 13.79 18.12
N LEU A 27 24.27 13.90 16.80
CA LEU A 27 22.92 14.00 16.25
C LEU A 27 22.17 12.76 16.76
N GLY A 28 21.33 12.95 17.77
CA GLY A 28 20.50 11.89 18.32
C GLY A 28 19.65 11.34 17.19
N LEU A 29 20.03 10.18 16.65
CA LEU A 29 19.29 9.38 15.65
C LEU A 29 17.88 8.94 16.13
N ARG A 30 17.31 9.59 17.16
CA ARG A 30 16.11 9.18 17.88
C ARG A 30 14.84 9.88 17.43
N HIS A 31 14.95 11.04 16.79
CA HIS A 31 13.78 11.78 16.31
C HIS A 31 14.05 12.17 14.87
N LEU A 32 13.09 11.90 13.98
CA LEU A 32 13.18 11.99 12.51
C LEU A 32 13.42 10.66 11.78
N THR A 33 12.53 9.70 12.03
CA THR A 33 12.13 8.76 10.98
C THR A 33 11.30 9.48 9.91
N ARG A 34 11.95 10.38 9.18
CA ARG A 34 11.46 10.75 7.86
C ARG A 34 11.84 9.58 6.94
N SER A 35 10.87 9.02 6.23
CA SER A 35 11.11 8.40 4.92
C SER A 35 12.03 7.17 4.81
N LEU A 36 12.29 6.34 5.84
CA LEU A 36 12.99 5.04 5.65
C LEU A 36 12.26 4.07 4.68
N THR A 37 11.11 4.46 4.13
CA THR A 37 10.26 3.59 3.33
C THR A 37 9.34 4.32 2.34
N THR A 38 9.59 5.56 1.90
CA THR A 38 8.67 6.17 0.90
C THR A 38 8.73 5.48 -0.46
N GLN A 39 9.89 4.95 -0.89
CA GLN A 39 9.99 4.15 -2.11
C GLN A 39 9.97 2.64 -1.82
N GLN A 40 10.51 2.20 -0.67
CA GLN A 40 10.56 0.79 -0.27
C GLN A 40 9.24 0.24 0.34
N LEU A 41 8.40 1.06 1.00
CA LEU A 41 7.01 0.67 1.34
C LEU A 41 6.03 0.97 0.21
N ALA A 42 6.18 2.06 -0.57
CA ALA A 42 5.30 2.28 -1.73
C ALA A 42 5.37 1.13 -2.75
N ASN A 43 6.55 0.53 -2.94
CA ASN A 43 6.71 -0.65 -3.79
C ASN A 43 6.25 -1.97 -3.12
N ARG A 44 5.89 -1.96 -1.83
CA ARG A 44 5.48 -3.15 -1.06
C ARG A 44 4.03 -3.10 -0.55
N VAL A 45 3.36 -1.96 -0.61
CA VAL A 45 2.00 -1.78 -0.08
C VAL A 45 1.06 -1.59 -1.28
N PRO A 46 0.27 -2.62 -1.65
CA PRO A 46 -0.81 -2.47 -2.62
C PRO A 46 -1.74 -1.33 -2.20
N GLY A 47 -2.25 -0.54 -3.15
CA GLY A 47 -3.09 0.64 -2.85
C GLY A 47 -4.30 0.38 -1.95
N ASP A 48 -4.79 -0.86 -1.84
CA ASP A 48 -5.86 -1.22 -0.90
C ASP A 48 -5.39 -1.16 0.58
N ARG A 49 -4.15 -1.59 0.87
CA ARG A 49 -3.55 -1.50 2.22
C ARG A 49 -3.20 -0.08 2.66
N TYR A 50 -3.21 0.85 1.70
CA TYR A 50 -2.94 2.26 1.95
C TYR A 50 -4.12 2.95 2.62
N TYR A 51 -5.36 2.64 2.21
CA TYR A 51 -6.58 3.19 2.81
C TYR A 51 -7.04 2.41 4.06
N GLU A 52 -6.65 1.13 4.21
CA GLU A 52 -6.89 0.33 5.44
C GLU A 52 -6.39 1.04 6.71
N ILE A 53 -5.33 1.85 6.64
CA ILE A 53 -4.83 2.56 7.82
C ILE A 53 -5.79 3.66 8.28
N LYS A 54 -6.55 4.28 7.37
CA LYS A 54 -7.58 5.25 7.72
C LYS A 54 -8.67 4.56 8.53
N ASP A 55 -9.17 3.43 8.02
CA ASP A 55 -10.19 2.63 8.73
C ASP A 55 -9.67 2.14 10.08
N THR A 56 -8.42 1.71 10.15
CA THR A 56 -7.79 1.29 11.43
C THR A 56 -7.70 2.45 12.43
N VAL A 57 -7.39 3.66 11.96
CA VAL A 57 -7.37 4.87 12.80
C VAL A 57 -8.77 5.25 13.24
N ASP A 58 -9.76 5.21 12.35
CA ASP A 58 -11.18 5.48 12.64
C ASP A 58 -11.72 4.49 13.68
N GLU A 59 -11.45 3.19 13.52
CA GLU A 59 -11.83 2.15 14.49
C GLU A 59 -11.12 2.32 15.83
N TYR A 60 -9.82 2.61 15.82
CA TYR A 60 -9.06 2.84 17.05
C TYR A 60 -9.53 4.09 17.79
N LEU A 61 -9.88 5.15 17.05
CA LEU A 61 -10.43 6.38 17.59
C LEU A 61 -11.80 6.12 18.23
N TYR A 62 -12.66 5.37 17.54
CA TYR A 62 -13.95 4.93 18.09
C TYR A 62 -13.77 4.08 19.36
N TYR A 63 -12.84 3.13 19.37
CA TYR A 63 -12.53 2.34 20.58
C TYR A 63 -12.08 3.21 21.77
N LYS A 64 -11.31 4.28 21.49
CA LYS A 64 -10.80 5.21 22.50
C LYS A 64 -11.82 6.24 22.97
N SER A 65 -12.81 6.59 22.16
CA SER A 65 -13.89 7.51 22.55
C SER A 65 -14.90 6.86 23.50
N LEU A 66 -15.07 5.53 23.45
CA LEU A 66 -15.99 4.81 24.34
C LEU A 66 -15.52 4.73 25.80
N THR A 67 -16.47 4.79 26.73
CA THR A 67 -16.25 4.49 28.16
C THR A 67 -15.91 3.02 28.37
N PRO A 68 -15.22 2.64 29.47
CA PRO A 68 -14.86 1.23 29.73
C PRO A 68 -16.06 0.27 29.69
N ARG A 69 -17.21 0.67 30.24
CA ARG A 69 -18.44 -0.12 30.28
C ARG A 69 -19.03 -0.38 28.89
N ILE A 70 -19.08 0.63 28.03
CA ILE A 70 -19.60 0.50 26.65
C ILE A 70 -18.62 -0.28 25.77
N ARG A 71 -17.31 -0.07 25.97
CA ARG A 71 -16.26 -0.78 25.25
C ARG A 71 -16.34 -2.29 25.46
N GLU A 72 -16.64 -2.75 26.67
CA GLU A 72 -16.87 -4.17 26.92
C GLU A 72 -18.08 -4.70 26.16
N LEU A 73 -19.19 -3.96 26.09
CA LEU A 73 -20.38 -4.38 25.34
C LEU A 73 -20.12 -4.49 23.83
N VAL A 74 -19.35 -3.56 23.27
CA VAL A 74 -19.05 -3.52 21.82
C VAL A 74 -18.02 -4.57 21.42
N TYR A 75 -17.02 -4.86 22.27
CA TYR A 75 -15.83 -5.63 21.88
C TYR A 75 -15.64 -6.97 22.60
N ASN A 76 -16.65 -7.49 23.32
CA ASN A 76 -16.56 -8.77 24.01
C ASN A 76 -16.68 -9.97 23.05
N ASN A 77 -15.60 -10.75 22.94
CA ASN A 77 -15.51 -11.94 22.07
C ASN A 77 -16.20 -13.20 22.62
N ARG A 78 -16.72 -13.20 23.86
CA ARG A 78 -17.13 -14.45 24.52
C ARG A 78 -18.59 -14.85 24.36
N ASN A 79 -19.51 -13.94 24.01
CA ASN A 79 -20.90 -14.25 23.64
C ASN A 79 -21.57 -12.99 23.07
N PRO A 80 -21.91 -12.91 21.78
CA PRO A 80 -22.78 -11.83 21.30
C PRO A 80 -24.17 -11.97 21.96
N PRO A 81 -24.79 -10.89 22.46
CA PRO A 81 -26.10 -10.97 23.09
C PRO A 81 -27.15 -11.50 22.10
N LYS A 82 -27.95 -12.49 22.54
CA LYS A 82 -28.93 -13.23 21.71
C LYS A 82 -30.15 -12.42 21.28
N SER A 83 -30.33 -11.21 21.81
CA SER A 83 -31.32 -10.24 21.33
C SER A 83 -30.86 -8.85 21.76
N ILE A 84 -30.63 -7.97 20.79
CA ILE A 84 -30.44 -6.53 21.06
C ILE A 84 -31.84 -5.92 21.07
N ASN A 85 -32.63 -6.24 22.10
CA ASN A 85 -33.86 -5.52 22.38
C ASN A 85 -33.49 -4.38 23.34
N GLN A 86 -33.61 -3.15 22.83
CA GLN A 86 -33.02 -1.89 23.30
C GLN A 86 -31.57 -1.73 22.82
N PHE A 87 -31.38 -1.02 21.71
CA PHE A 87 -30.05 -0.64 21.21
C PHE A 87 -29.49 0.49 22.09
N PRO A 88 -28.53 0.26 23.00
CA PRO A 88 -27.77 1.37 23.54
C PRO A 88 -27.11 2.09 22.36
N LEU A 89 -27.27 3.41 22.32
CA LEU A 89 -26.74 4.27 21.26
C LEU A 89 -25.29 4.63 21.62
N ASP A 90 -24.43 4.78 20.61
CA ASP A 90 -23.13 5.39 20.81
C ASP A 90 -23.26 6.90 21.06
N LEU A 91 -22.13 7.56 21.35
CA LEU A 91 -22.05 9.00 21.58
C LEU A 91 -22.52 9.84 20.37
N GLU A 92 -22.71 9.22 19.20
CA GLU A 92 -23.14 9.84 17.95
C GLU A 92 -24.57 9.39 17.56
N GLY A 93 -25.32 8.76 18.48
CA GLY A 93 -26.72 8.39 18.28
C GLY A 93 -26.95 7.18 17.36
N ARG A 94 -25.95 6.30 17.19
CA ARG A 94 -26.04 5.11 16.33
C ARG A 94 -26.18 3.83 17.18
N PRO A 95 -26.89 2.80 16.69
CA PRO A 95 -27.02 1.54 17.42
C PRO A 95 -25.65 0.87 17.60
N LEU A 96 -25.35 0.44 18.84
CA LEU A 96 -24.12 -0.29 19.14
C LEU A 96 -24.17 -1.70 18.52
N VAL A 97 -23.24 -1.96 17.58
CA VAL A 97 -23.06 -3.25 16.92
C VAL A 97 -21.79 -3.91 17.47
N PRO A 98 -21.78 -5.24 17.73
CA PRO A 98 -20.57 -5.95 18.12
C PRO A 98 -19.45 -5.80 17.08
N ARG A 99 -18.23 -5.45 17.53
CA ARG A 99 -17.04 -5.24 16.68
C ARG A 99 -15.84 -5.99 17.24
N LYS A 100 -14.81 -6.22 16.41
CA LYS A 100 -13.52 -6.78 16.85
C LYS A 100 -12.65 -5.70 17.46
N VAL A 101 -11.90 -6.03 18.52
CA VAL A 101 -10.97 -5.07 19.17
C VAL A 101 -9.96 -4.57 18.13
N PRO A 102 -9.87 -3.27 17.87
CA PRO A 102 -8.96 -2.74 16.85
C PRO A 102 -7.51 -2.77 17.33
N THR A 103 -6.59 -2.99 16.38
CA THR A 103 -5.15 -2.89 16.64
C THR A 103 -4.69 -1.43 16.74
N THR A 104 -3.67 -1.14 17.55
CA THR A 104 -3.09 0.21 17.62
C THR A 104 -2.51 0.63 16.27
N PRO A 105 -2.94 1.76 15.69
CA PRO A 105 -2.44 2.22 14.40
C PRO A 105 -0.94 2.56 14.46
N SER A 106 -0.23 2.30 13.36
CA SER A 106 1.17 2.70 13.23
C SER A 106 1.26 4.18 12.85
N VAL A 107 1.85 5.01 13.71
CA VAL A 107 2.12 6.44 13.45
C VAL A 107 2.85 6.64 12.12
N ARG A 108 3.82 5.77 11.81
CA ARG A 108 4.59 5.83 10.56
C ARG A 108 3.72 5.57 9.33
N ARG A 109 2.82 4.58 9.40
CA ARG A 109 1.89 4.28 8.30
C ARG A 109 0.85 5.40 8.14
N PHE A 110 0.41 6.01 9.24
CA PHE A 110 -0.52 7.12 9.20
C PHE A 110 0.08 8.38 8.59
N ALA A 111 1.31 8.74 8.96
CA ALA A 111 2.06 9.83 8.30
C ALA A 111 2.23 9.57 6.79
N PHE A 112 2.57 8.33 6.41
CA PHE A 112 2.67 7.94 5.00
C PHE A 112 1.32 8.04 4.25
N PHE A 113 0.22 7.68 4.92
CA PHE A 113 -1.13 7.86 4.38
C PHE A 113 -1.51 9.32 4.15
N ILE A 114 -0.99 10.23 4.94
CA ILE A 114 -1.19 11.66 4.71
C ILE A 114 -0.35 12.09 3.49
N ASP A 115 0.92 11.69 3.42
CA ASP A 115 1.85 12.05 2.34
C ASP A 115 1.45 11.57 0.93
N GLY A 116 0.61 10.55 0.79
CA GLY A 116 0.12 10.09 -0.51
C GLY A 116 -1.33 10.43 -0.81
N LEU A 117 -1.98 11.32 -0.02
CA LEU A 117 -3.31 11.82 -0.35
C LEU A 117 -3.31 12.47 -1.74
N LEU A 118 -4.32 12.12 -2.53
CA LEU A 118 -4.44 12.50 -3.93
C LEU A 118 -5.37 13.71 -4.11
N VAL A 119 -6.38 13.86 -3.24
CA VAL A 119 -7.43 14.86 -3.40
C VAL A 119 -7.60 15.69 -2.13
N ARG A 120 -7.96 16.98 -2.32
CA ARG A 120 -8.25 17.93 -1.25
C ARG A 120 -9.27 17.42 -0.22
N ALA A 121 -10.35 16.80 -0.69
CA ALA A 121 -11.42 16.28 0.17
C ALA A 121 -10.91 15.25 1.21
N GLU A 122 -9.93 14.42 0.83
CA GLU A 122 -9.33 13.44 1.74
C GLU A 122 -8.55 14.12 2.87
N LEU A 123 -7.91 15.28 2.59
CA LEU A 123 -7.24 16.06 3.63
C LEU A 123 -8.27 16.70 4.57
N ASP A 124 -9.39 17.19 4.06
CA ASP A 124 -10.45 17.78 4.88
C ASP A 124 -11.06 16.74 5.85
N ASP A 125 -11.25 15.49 5.40
CA ASP A 125 -11.65 14.37 6.27
C ASP A 125 -10.64 14.12 7.39
N VAL A 126 -9.33 14.11 7.06
CA VAL A 126 -8.27 13.95 8.06
C VAL A 126 -8.24 15.13 9.03
N LEU A 127 -8.39 16.37 8.55
CA LEU A 127 -8.42 17.57 9.39
C LEU A 127 -9.61 17.55 10.36
N ALA A 128 -10.79 17.08 9.92
CA ALA A 128 -11.95 16.91 10.78
C ALA A 128 -11.71 15.88 11.91
N MET A 129 -10.80 14.93 11.71
CA MET A 129 -10.43 13.92 12.69
C MET A 129 -9.43 14.43 13.76
N ILE A 130 -8.63 15.45 13.46
CA ILE A 130 -7.55 15.94 14.34
C ILE A 130 -8.04 16.33 15.75
N PRO A 131 -9.16 17.06 15.95
CA PRO A 131 -9.66 17.37 17.28
C PRO A 131 -10.01 16.11 18.09
N LYS A 132 -10.64 15.12 17.44
CA LYS A 132 -11.00 13.84 18.07
C LYS A 132 -9.75 13.03 18.45
N LEU A 133 -8.73 13.03 17.58
CA LEU A 133 -7.43 12.41 17.86
C LEU A 133 -6.71 13.09 19.02
N ASP A 134 -6.72 14.42 19.10
CA ASP A 134 -6.10 15.16 20.19
C ASP A 134 -6.75 14.85 21.54
N GLN A 135 -8.06 14.67 21.56
CA GLN A 135 -8.82 14.34 22.77
C GLN A 135 -8.64 12.88 23.22
N HIS A 136 -8.80 11.92 22.30
CA HIS A 136 -8.93 10.49 22.65
C HIS A 136 -7.68 9.65 22.37
N ALA A 137 -6.81 10.09 21.45
CA ALA A 137 -5.62 9.35 21.02
C ALA A 137 -4.40 10.26 20.72
N PRO A 138 -3.97 11.14 21.65
CA PRO A 138 -2.90 12.10 21.41
C PRO A 138 -1.54 11.45 21.09
N SER A 139 -1.37 10.16 21.40
CA SER A 139 -0.19 9.37 21.04
C SER A 139 0.01 9.24 19.52
N LEU A 140 -1.05 9.38 18.72
CA LEU A 140 -0.95 9.31 17.25
C LEU A 140 -0.49 10.63 16.62
N LEU A 141 -0.69 11.76 17.30
CA LEU A 141 -0.26 13.10 16.84
C LEU A 141 1.22 13.33 17.18
N GLU A 142 2.13 12.61 16.51
CA GLU A 142 3.58 12.82 16.63
C GLU A 142 4.14 13.77 15.55
N THR A 143 5.41 14.15 15.70
CA THR A 143 6.15 15.05 14.78
C THR A 143 6.03 14.62 13.32
N SER A 144 6.09 13.32 13.01
CA SER A 144 5.98 12.82 11.64
C SER A 144 4.61 13.10 11.00
N VAL A 145 3.53 12.87 11.73
CA VAL A 145 2.15 13.12 11.28
C VAL A 145 1.89 14.60 11.05
N ILE A 146 2.36 15.46 11.98
CA ILE A 146 2.21 16.91 11.84
C ILE A 146 2.99 17.44 10.63
N LEU A 147 4.22 16.97 10.40
CA LEU A 147 5.00 17.37 9.22
C LEU A 147 4.32 16.96 7.92
N SER A 148 3.80 15.73 7.83
CA SER A 148 3.03 15.26 6.67
C SER A 148 1.80 16.11 6.42
N LEU A 149 1.04 16.46 7.47
CA LEU A 149 -0.11 17.37 7.37
C LEU A 149 0.29 18.74 6.86
N LEU A 150 1.40 19.32 7.35
CA LEU A 150 1.86 20.64 6.93
C LEU A 150 2.26 20.67 5.45
N TYR A 151 3.02 19.68 4.98
CA TYR A 151 3.42 19.62 3.57
C TYR A 151 2.24 19.38 2.64
N LYS A 152 1.32 18.49 3.01
CA LYS A 152 0.10 18.25 2.22
C LYS A 152 -0.86 19.42 2.25
N ALA A 153 -0.98 20.11 3.37
CA ALA A 153 -1.74 21.34 3.46
C ALA A 153 -1.15 22.45 2.58
N ALA A 154 0.17 22.51 2.44
CA ALA A 154 0.82 23.42 1.50
C ALA A 154 0.54 23.02 0.04
N GLU A 155 0.64 21.74 -0.31
CA GLU A 155 0.32 21.21 -1.65
C GLU A 155 -1.14 21.51 -2.06
N PHE A 156 -2.09 21.35 -1.14
CA PHE A 156 -3.52 21.64 -1.35
C PHE A 156 -3.93 23.08 -0.98
N LYS A 157 -2.97 24.00 -0.79
CA LYS A 157 -3.22 25.45 -0.62
C LYS A 157 -4.05 25.85 0.60
N CYS A 158 -4.04 25.08 1.68
CA CYS A 158 -4.79 25.35 2.92
C CYS A 158 -3.87 25.56 4.15
N LEU A 159 -2.56 25.74 3.94
CA LEU A 159 -1.55 25.76 5.00
C LEU A 159 -1.92 26.64 6.21
N SER A 160 -2.49 27.82 5.98
CA SER A 160 -2.88 28.74 7.05
C SER A 160 -4.04 28.24 7.92
N GLU A 161 -5.01 27.54 7.33
CA GLU A 161 -6.17 26.98 8.05
C GLU A 161 -5.73 25.77 8.87
N THR A 162 -4.93 24.89 8.27
CA THR A 162 -4.34 23.73 8.95
C THR A 162 -3.44 24.15 10.13
N LEU A 163 -2.64 25.20 9.97
CA LEU A 163 -1.80 25.70 11.07
C LEU A 163 -2.62 26.23 12.25
N ARG A 164 -3.75 26.91 12.00
CA ARG A 164 -4.65 27.37 13.09
C ARG A 164 -5.18 26.19 13.89
N LEU A 165 -5.59 25.12 13.20
CA LEU A 165 -6.06 23.88 13.83
C LEU A 165 -4.93 23.19 14.62
N ILE A 166 -3.74 23.05 14.05
CA ILE A 166 -2.61 22.42 14.74
C ILE A 166 -2.26 23.20 16.01
N TYR A 167 -2.22 24.53 15.95
CA TYR A 167 -1.93 25.37 17.11
C TYR A 167 -3.00 25.31 18.20
N SER A 168 -4.25 24.94 17.88
CA SER A 168 -5.30 24.78 18.90
C SER A 168 -5.17 23.47 19.69
N THR A 169 -4.54 22.43 19.12
CA THR A 169 -4.39 21.11 19.75
C THR A 169 -3.52 21.13 21.02
N ASN A 170 -3.88 20.30 21.99
CA ASN A 170 -3.14 20.06 23.23
C ASN A 170 -1.82 19.32 22.96
N ALA A 171 -1.81 18.37 22.02
CA ALA A 171 -0.60 17.68 21.58
C ALA A 171 0.47 18.67 21.08
N TYR A 172 0.05 19.69 20.32
CA TYR A 172 0.96 20.77 19.93
C TYR A 172 1.41 21.57 21.14
N LYS A 173 0.48 22.18 21.89
CA LYS A 173 0.79 23.08 23.02
C LYS A 173 1.73 22.46 24.06
N ASN A 174 1.54 21.18 24.39
CA ASN A 174 2.22 20.51 25.50
C ASN A 174 3.52 19.81 25.10
N ARG A 175 3.60 19.28 23.87
CA ARG A 175 4.72 18.43 23.43
C ARG A 175 5.40 19.00 22.18
N LEU A 176 4.66 19.12 21.09
CA LEU A 176 5.26 19.38 19.77
C LEU A 176 5.72 20.84 19.59
N LYS A 177 5.22 21.78 20.40
CA LYS A 177 5.65 23.18 20.43
C LYS A 177 7.15 23.35 20.73
N THR A 178 7.79 22.29 21.26
CA THR A 178 9.21 22.27 21.60
C THR A 178 10.10 21.54 20.58
N GLU A 179 9.51 20.96 19.54
CA GLU A 179 10.25 20.26 18.50
C GLU A 179 10.77 21.23 17.45
N SER A 180 12.09 21.34 17.29
CA SER A 180 12.72 22.32 16.38
C SER A 180 12.37 22.08 14.90
N VAL A 181 12.13 20.83 14.51
CA VAL A 181 11.91 20.45 13.11
C VAL A 181 10.56 20.95 12.59
N ILE A 182 9.57 21.04 13.47
CA ILE A 182 8.25 21.58 13.13
C ILE A 182 8.35 23.08 12.90
N SER A 183 9.03 23.81 13.81
CA SER A 183 9.21 25.25 13.66
C SER A 183 10.06 25.60 12.43
N GLU A 184 11.13 24.84 12.17
CA GLU A 184 11.95 24.95 10.96
C GLU A 184 11.14 24.75 9.68
N SER A 185 10.31 23.69 9.63
CA SER A 185 9.47 23.40 8.45
C SER A 185 8.40 24.47 8.21
N ILE A 186 7.81 25.01 9.27
CA ILE A 186 6.86 26.12 9.17
C ILE A 186 7.53 27.36 8.59
N VAL A 187 8.73 27.72 9.09
CA VAL A 187 9.49 28.87 8.60
C VAL A 187 9.91 28.65 7.13
N LEU A 188 10.38 27.44 6.78
CA LEU A 188 10.74 27.08 5.40
C LEU A 188 9.55 27.24 4.44
N LEU A 189 8.38 26.68 4.77
CA LEU A 189 7.19 26.82 3.93
C LEU A 189 6.78 28.28 3.74
N ARG A 190 6.87 29.11 4.79
CA ARG A 190 6.62 30.56 4.69
C ARG A 190 7.70 31.29 3.87
N ALA A 191 8.96 30.85 3.94
CA ALA A 191 10.03 31.39 3.10
C ALA A 191 9.79 31.12 1.60
N MET A 192 9.28 29.93 1.27
CA MET A 192 8.90 29.55 -0.09
C MET A 192 7.65 30.30 -0.58
N GLU A 193 6.69 30.53 0.31
CA GLU A 193 5.51 31.35 0.02
C GLU A 193 5.88 32.81 -0.30
N ILE A 194 6.85 33.38 0.43
CA ILE A 194 7.41 34.71 0.13
C ILE A 194 8.07 34.72 -1.24
N GLU A 195 8.88 33.69 -1.56
CA GLU A 195 9.58 33.59 -2.85
C GLU A 195 8.59 33.52 -4.03
N GLN A 196 7.54 32.71 -3.93
CA GLN A 196 6.59 32.49 -5.03
C GLN A 196 5.59 33.64 -5.21
N LEU A 197 5.14 34.26 -4.12
CA LEU A 197 4.12 35.32 -4.16
C LEU A 197 4.70 36.73 -4.14
N GLY A 198 6.01 36.90 -3.96
CA GLY A 198 6.67 38.21 -3.92
C GLY A 198 6.22 39.06 -2.73
N ILE A 199 6.00 38.45 -1.56
CA ILE A 199 5.52 39.15 -0.37
C ILE A 199 6.61 40.10 0.15
N THR A 200 6.28 41.37 0.36
CA THR A 200 7.21 42.42 0.81
C THR A 200 7.06 42.80 2.29
N ASP A 201 5.92 42.46 2.92
CA ASP A 201 5.59 42.80 4.31
C ASP A 201 6.34 41.92 5.33
N VAL A 202 7.20 42.54 6.13
CA VAL A 202 7.95 41.88 7.21
C VAL A 202 7.05 41.50 8.38
N ASP A 203 6.08 42.35 8.73
CA ASP A 203 5.14 42.08 9.81
C ASP A 203 4.20 40.95 9.44
N TRP A 204 3.94 40.71 8.15
CA TRP A 204 3.28 39.49 7.70
C TRP A 204 4.09 38.25 8.10
N PHE A 205 5.39 38.22 7.79
CA PHE A 205 6.25 37.08 8.13
C PHE A 205 6.35 36.89 9.65
N LEU A 206 6.56 37.97 10.40
CA LEU A 206 6.64 37.94 11.86
C LEU A 206 5.35 37.44 12.50
N ARG A 207 4.18 37.89 12.01
CA ARG A 207 2.87 37.43 12.50
C ARG A 207 2.64 35.95 12.19
N LYS A 208 2.94 35.51 10.97
CA LYS A 208 2.71 34.13 10.51
C LYS A 208 3.67 33.12 11.14
N THR A 209 4.85 33.56 11.57
CA THR A 209 5.85 32.71 12.23
C THR A 209 5.97 32.93 13.74
N ARG A 210 5.16 33.81 14.35
CA ARG A 210 5.23 34.17 15.78
C ARG A 210 5.28 32.95 16.69
N THR A 211 4.37 32.00 16.49
CA THR A 211 4.27 30.77 17.31
C THR A 211 5.45 29.83 17.15
N ALA A 212 6.11 29.84 15.98
CA ALA A 212 7.31 29.05 15.69
C ALA A 212 8.58 29.74 16.22
N ARG A 213 8.61 31.08 16.26
CA ARG A 213 9.77 31.88 16.71
C ARG A 213 9.87 32.04 18.23
N HIS A 214 8.74 32.17 18.95
CA HIS A 214 8.72 32.56 20.37
C HIS A 214 9.37 31.56 21.34
N ASN A 215 9.66 30.35 20.86
CA ASN A 215 10.11 29.24 21.69
C ASN A 215 11.52 28.74 21.36
N ALA A 216 12.30 29.44 20.52
CA ALA A 216 13.65 29.06 20.15
C ALA A 216 14.69 29.19 21.30
N SER A 217 14.29 28.94 22.55
CA SER A 217 15.18 28.66 23.67
C SER A 217 15.52 27.16 23.62
N PHE A 218 16.40 26.76 22.70
CA PHE A 218 16.79 25.35 22.52
C PHE A 218 18.29 25.11 22.71
N LYS A 219 18.58 24.04 23.45
CA LYS A 219 19.91 23.55 23.82
C LYS A 219 20.66 23.01 22.58
N THR A 220 21.78 23.68 22.29
CA THR A 220 23.08 23.20 21.80
C THR A 220 23.26 22.47 20.44
N THR A 221 22.23 22.02 19.71
CA THR A 221 22.48 21.42 18.35
C THR A 221 21.47 21.81 17.26
N THR A 222 20.31 22.35 17.61
CA THR A 222 19.21 22.70 16.66
C THR A 222 19.09 24.20 16.39
N LEU A 223 20.09 24.98 16.81
CA LEU A 223 20.06 26.44 16.67
C LEU A 223 20.37 26.88 15.23
N GLU A 224 21.33 26.23 14.58
CA GLU A 224 21.85 26.65 13.27
C GLU A 224 20.84 26.43 12.13
N THR A 225 20.15 25.28 12.11
CA THR A 225 19.09 24.96 11.12
C THR A 225 17.91 25.93 11.18
N ALA A 226 17.48 26.28 12.39
CA ALA A 226 16.42 27.25 12.59
C ALA A 226 16.83 28.67 12.16
N ILE A 227 18.10 29.06 12.41
CA ILE A 227 18.63 30.33 11.94
C ILE A 227 18.73 30.35 10.41
N ILE A 228 19.20 29.26 9.79
CA ILE A 228 19.26 29.12 8.32
C ILE A 228 17.87 29.26 7.67
N ALA A 229 16.84 28.64 8.25
CA ALA A 229 15.46 28.79 7.76
C ALA A 229 14.99 30.25 7.82
N GLN A 230 15.27 30.94 8.93
CA GLN A 230 14.91 32.35 9.10
C GLN A 230 15.70 33.26 8.17
N LEU A 231 17.00 33.00 7.98
CA LEU A 231 17.86 33.75 7.08
C LEU A 231 17.40 33.60 5.62
N SER A 232 17.02 32.39 5.22
CA SER A 232 16.46 32.13 3.89
C SER A 232 15.17 32.93 3.63
N ALA A 233 14.33 33.08 4.66
CA ALA A 233 13.15 33.94 4.58
C ALA A 233 13.51 35.44 4.48
N MET A 234 14.52 35.90 5.21
CA MET A 234 14.99 37.29 5.13
C MET A 234 15.55 37.62 3.74
N ILE A 235 16.38 36.73 3.17
CA ILE A 235 16.91 36.89 1.82
C ILE A 235 15.76 37.02 0.81
N ASN A 236 14.74 36.16 0.90
CA ASN A 236 13.58 36.25 0.01
C ASN A 236 12.77 37.54 0.20
N LEU A 237 12.63 38.05 1.43
CA LEU A 237 12.01 39.36 1.69
C LEU A 237 12.82 40.51 1.11
N GLN A 238 14.14 40.52 1.31
CA GLN A 238 15.04 41.55 0.76
C GLN A 238 14.91 41.60 -0.77
N ARG A 239 14.92 40.43 -1.43
CA ARG A 239 14.72 40.31 -2.89
C ARG A 239 13.35 40.80 -3.34
N ALA A 240 12.29 40.41 -2.64
CA ALA A 240 10.93 40.84 -2.97
C ALA A 240 10.77 42.36 -2.85
N GLN A 241 11.35 42.99 -1.81
CA GLN A 241 11.32 44.45 -1.62
C GLN A 241 12.06 45.19 -2.74
N ILE A 242 13.21 44.67 -3.18
CA ILE A 242 13.99 45.24 -4.28
C ILE A 242 13.28 45.06 -5.62
N ALA A 243 12.72 43.87 -5.88
CA ALA A 243 11.98 43.58 -7.10
C ALA A 243 10.70 44.43 -7.24
N ALA A 244 10.09 44.83 -6.12
CA ALA A 244 8.93 45.74 -6.10
C ALA A 244 9.30 47.24 -6.32
N GLY A 245 10.57 47.55 -6.60
CA GLY A 245 11.04 48.91 -6.88
C GLY A 245 11.41 49.74 -5.65
N GLY A 246 11.52 49.13 -4.46
CA GLY A 246 11.96 49.78 -3.23
C GLY A 246 13.40 49.49 -2.83
N GLN A 247 13.92 50.16 -1.79
CA GLN A 247 15.10 49.72 -1.06
C GLN A 247 14.69 48.69 -0.01
N SER A 248 15.57 47.74 0.31
CA SER A 248 15.29 46.81 1.39
C SER A 248 15.21 47.54 2.72
N GLU A 249 14.15 47.28 3.48
CA GLU A 249 13.88 47.92 4.77
C GLU A 249 15.04 47.68 5.76
N GLU A 250 15.52 48.75 6.40
CA GLU A 250 16.65 48.70 7.35
C GLU A 250 16.44 47.66 8.46
N ARG A 251 15.19 47.48 8.89
CA ARG A 251 14.78 46.47 9.87
C ARG A 251 15.06 45.04 9.40
N VAL A 252 14.86 44.73 8.12
CA VAL A 252 15.15 43.41 7.52
C VAL A 252 16.65 43.19 7.44
N ASN A 253 17.39 44.20 6.97
CA ASN A 253 18.84 44.14 6.85
C ASN A 253 19.51 43.93 8.22
N THR A 254 19.08 44.69 9.23
CA THR A 254 19.57 44.57 10.61
C THR A 254 19.20 43.23 11.23
N PHE A 255 18.07 42.63 10.84
CA PHE A 255 17.69 41.30 11.31
C PHE A 255 18.53 40.21 10.64
N ALA A 256 18.78 40.32 9.33
CA ALA A 256 19.64 39.41 8.58
C ALA A 256 21.10 39.44 9.08
N ASP A 257 21.66 40.63 9.31
CA ASP A 257 23.01 40.78 9.88
C ASP A 257 23.11 40.13 11.28
N ARG A 258 22.11 40.32 12.14
CA ARG A 258 22.06 39.66 13.46
C ARG A 258 21.96 38.14 13.38
N LEU A 259 21.35 37.59 12.33
CA LEU A 259 21.33 36.13 12.11
C LEU A 259 22.67 35.64 11.59
N LEU A 260 23.32 36.40 10.70
CA LEU A 260 24.65 36.10 10.17
C LEU A 260 25.72 36.05 11.27
N GLU A 261 25.72 37.02 12.19
CA GLU A 261 26.67 37.07 13.31
C GLU A 261 26.55 35.86 14.26
N ARG A 262 25.39 35.20 14.27
CA ARG A 262 25.12 34.04 15.13
C ARG A 262 25.42 32.70 14.47
N LEU A 263 25.77 32.67 13.18
CA LEU A 263 26.03 31.45 12.43
C LEU A 263 27.52 31.17 12.32
N ALA A 264 27.97 30.05 12.88
CA ALA A 264 29.33 29.54 12.70
C ALA A 264 29.49 28.71 11.40
N GLY A 265 28.38 28.26 10.80
CA GLY A 265 28.36 27.26 9.71
C GLY A 265 28.54 25.83 10.21
N PHE A 266 28.16 24.83 9.39
CA PHE A 266 28.26 23.42 9.77
C PHE A 266 29.72 22.92 9.71
N SER A 267 30.53 23.24 10.72
CA SER A 267 31.94 22.83 10.79
C SER A 267 32.14 21.49 11.53
N GLY A 268 33.12 20.68 11.11
CA GLY A 268 33.52 19.45 11.81
C GLY A 268 32.70 18.19 11.48
N PHE A 269 31.95 18.18 10.38
CA PHE A 269 31.19 17.01 9.93
C PHE A 269 32.07 15.99 9.20
N GLN A 270 32.81 15.16 9.94
CA GLN A 270 33.44 13.98 9.35
C GLN A 270 32.47 12.79 9.42
N ILE A 271 32.04 12.28 8.26
CA ILE A 271 31.37 10.97 8.14
C ILE A 271 32.45 9.89 8.34
N VAL A 272 33.03 9.80 9.54
CA VAL A 272 33.97 8.73 9.87
C VAL A 272 33.14 7.48 10.10
N ASP A 273 33.44 6.46 9.29
CA ASP A 273 32.91 5.09 9.31
C ASP A 273 31.49 4.87 8.76
N TYR A 274 31.44 4.71 7.43
CA TYR A 274 30.35 4.03 6.73
C TYR A 274 30.26 2.55 7.14
N HIS A 275 29.75 2.24 8.33
CA HIS A 275 29.19 0.91 8.55
C HIS A 275 28.04 0.71 7.55
N LYS A 276 28.23 -0.23 6.61
CA LYS A 276 27.27 -0.56 5.52
C LYS A 276 25.84 -0.80 6.01
N SER A 277 25.63 -1.13 7.28
CA SER A 277 24.34 -1.55 7.82
C SER A 277 23.29 -0.43 8.01
N ASN A 278 23.65 0.87 8.05
CA ASN A 278 22.70 1.93 8.43
C ASN A 278 22.68 3.22 7.59
N ARG A 279 23.21 3.20 6.35
CA ARG A 279 23.28 4.37 5.46
C ARG A 279 21.93 5.07 5.23
N ILE A 280 20.85 4.28 5.12
CA ILE A 280 19.49 4.78 4.90
C ILE A 280 19.01 5.60 6.11
N SER A 281 19.12 5.06 7.33
CA SER A 281 18.73 5.78 8.56
C SER A 281 19.53 7.06 8.76
N MET A 282 20.80 7.06 8.36
CA MET A 282 21.69 8.21 8.48
C MET A 282 21.27 9.35 7.56
N TYR A 283 21.01 9.07 6.28
CA TYR A 283 20.54 10.08 5.33
C TYR A 283 19.23 10.73 5.79
N TYR A 284 18.29 9.93 6.27
CA TYR A 284 17.00 10.44 6.72
C TYR A 284 17.05 11.24 8.02
N GLY A 285 18.02 10.97 8.90
CA GLY A 285 18.30 11.85 10.03
C GLY A 285 18.85 13.22 9.61
N LEU A 286 19.46 13.31 8.44
CA LEU A 286 20.11 14.53 7.91
C LEU A 286 19.25 15.26 6.86
N GLU A 287 18.18 14.66 6.36
CA GLU A 287 17.39 15.17 5.21
C GLU A 287 16.84 16.58 5.44
N ASN A 288 16.40 16.90 6.65
CA ASN A 288 15.88 18.23 6.99
C ASN A 288 16.98 19.30 6.97
N THR A 289 18.12 19.02 7.61
CA THR A 289 19.30 19.89 7.62
C THR A 289 19.85 20.09 6.19
N TYR A 290 19.92 19.02 5.40
CA TYR A 290 20.29 19.07 3.98
C TYR A 290 19.34 19.97 3.19
N THR A 291 18.02 19.82 3.38
CA THR A 291 17.02 20.63 2.66
C THR A 291 17.16 22.11 2.98
N LEU A 292 17.37 22.47 4.26
CA LEU A 292 17.55 23.86 4.69
C LEU A 292 18.86 24.46 4.14
N ALA A 293 19.96 23.72 4.21
CA ALA A 293 21.25 24.16 3.69
C ALA A 293 21.21 24.37 2.16
N LYS A 294 20.62 23.42 1.43
CA LYS A 294 20.45 23.49 -0.03
C LYS A 294 19.47 24.58 -0.46
N TYR A 295 18.41 24.80 0.31
CA TYR A 295 17.49 25.91 0.06
C TYR A 295 18.15 27.27 0.26
N LEU A 296 19.00 27.42 1.29
CA LEU A 296 19.80 28.64 1.49
C LEU A 296 20.74 28.89 0.30
N GLU A 297 21.47 27.87 -0.18
CA GLU A 297 22.30 27.95 -1.39
C GLU A 297 21.48 28.47 -2.59
N ASN A 298 20.28 27.91 -2.80
CA ASN A 298 19.38 28.38 -3.85
C ASN A 298 18.94 29.84 -3.65
N CYS A 299 18.58 30.26 -2.44
CA CYS A 299 18.20 31.64 -2.16
C CYS A 299 19.34 32.62 -2.47
N VAL A 300 20.57 32.30 -2.05
CA VAL A 300 21.76 33.15 -2.26
C VAL A 300 22.13 33.23 -3.75
N SER A 301 22.08 32.10 -4.47
CA SER A 301 22.38 32.06 -5.91
C SER A 301 21.44 32.96 -6.74
N LYS A 302 20.21 33.15 -6.27
CA LYS A 302 19.19 33.98 -6.92
C LYS A 302 19.25 35.45 -6.48
N ALA A 303 20.18 35.83 -5.60
CA ALA A 303 20.26 37.14 -4.96
C ALA A 303 21.56 37.92 -5.22
N PRO A 304 22.12 37.97 -6.45
CA PRO A 304 23.36 38.73 -6.71
C PRO A 304 23.21 40.23 -6.40
N GLU A 305 21.99 40.77 -6.43
CA GLU A 305 21.65 42.17 -6.20
C GLU A 305 21.71 42.65 -4.73
N LEU A 306 21.89 41.75 -3.75
CA LEU A 306 21.90 42.15 -2.33
C LEU A 306 23.26 42.67 -1.85
N PRO A 307 23.32 43.74 -1.04
CA PRO A 307 24.57 44.26 -0.48
C PRO A 307 25.32 43.25 0.41
N GLN A 308 24.58 42.35 1.06
CA GLN A 308 25.11 41.34 1.99
C GLN A 308 25.54 40.03 1.29
N THR A 309 25.39 39.92 -0.04
CA THR A 309 25.70 38.71 -0.82
C THR A 309 27.10 38.12 -0.58
N PRO A 310 28.18 38.90 -0.41
CA PRO A 310 29.50 38.34 -0.09
C PRO A 310 29.52 37.56 1.23
N LYS A 311 28.83 38.07 2.27
CA LYS A 311 28.71 37.38 3.57
C LYS A 311 27.84 36.13 3.46
N TYR A 312 26.78 36.19 2.66
CA TYR A 312 25.94 35.01 2.39
C TYR A 312 26.70 33.92 1.63
N ALA A 313 27.53 34.29 0.65
CA ALA A 313 28.36 33.35 -0.10
C ALA A 313 29.40 32.67 0.79
N GLU A 314 30.02 33.40 1.73
CA GLU A 314 30.95 32.82 2.71
C GLU A 314 30.26 31.75 3.58
N LEU A 315 29.02 32.01 4.02
CA LEU A 315 28.23 31.03 4.77
C LEU A 315 27.85 29.80 3.95
N VAL A 316 27.52 29.98 2.65
CA VAL A 316 27.24 28.86 1.74
C VAL A 316 28.48 27.99 1.55
N GLU A 317 29.67 28.59 1.37
CA GLU A 317 30.92 27.86 1.26
C GLU A 317 31.24 27.07 2.54
N LYS A 318 30.99 27.63 3.73
CA LYS A 318 31.14 26.90 5.01
C LYS A 318 30.25 25.65 5.10
N ASN A 319 29.12 25.62 4.40
CA ASN A 319 28.18 24.50 4.41
C ASN A 319 28.41 23.51 3.24
N ARG A 320 29.31 23.83 2.32
CA ARG A 320 29.49 23.09 1.05
C ARG A 320 29.96 21.66 1.26
N GLU A 321 30.88 21.44 2.20
CA GLU A 321 31.37 20.10 2.55
C GLU A 321 30.22 19.19 3.03
N PHE A 322 29.32 19.72 3.87
CA PHE A 322 28.15 19.00 4.35
C PHE A 322 27.18 18.64 3.23
N ILE A 323 26.89 19.60 2.32
CA ILE A 323 25.99 19.38 1.19
C ILE A 323 26.52 18.27 0.28
N LEU A 324 27.80 18.32 -0.10
CA LEU A 324 28.44 17.30 -0.93
C LEU A 324 28.42 15.92 -0.27
N ALA A 325 28.64 15.86 1.04
CA ALA A 325 28.61 14.61 1.79
C ALA A 325 27.19 14.00 1.86
N ALA A 326 26.16 14.84 2.02
CA ALA A 326 24.76 14.42 2.00
C ALA A 326 24.30 13.96 0.60
N GLU A 327 24.74 14.65 -0.47
CA GLU A 327 24.48 14.27 -1.87
C GLU A 327 25.14 12.93 -2.23
N LYS A 328 26.39 12.71 -1.80
CA LYS A 328 27.06 11.41 -1.95
C LYS A 328 26.28 10.29 -1.26
N LEU A 329 25.82 10.53 -0.03
CA LEU A 329 25.02 9.56 0.71
C LEU A 329 23.67 9.30 0.02
N GLN A 330 23.04 10.32 -0.59
CA GLN A 330 21.82 10.19 -1.38
C GLN A 330 22.02 9.28 -2.60
N GLN A 331 23.12 9.46 -3.33
CA GLN A 331 23.47 8.65 -4.49
C GLN A 331 23.68 7.19 -4.10
N GLU A 332 24.40 6.93 -2.99
CA GLU A 332 24.64 5.58 -2.49
C GLU A 332 23.37 4.84 -2.07
N ILE A 333 22.35 5.53 -1.56
CA ILE A 333 21.05 4.91 -1.21
C ILE A 333 20.09 4.77 -2.40
N GLY A 334 20.44 5.32 -3.58
CA GLY A 334 19.60 5.26 -4.78
C GLY A 334 18.31 6.08 -4.72
N LYS A 335 18.27 7.14 -3.90
CA LYS A 335 17.07 7.99 -3.75
C LYS A 335 16.95 8.98 -4.92
N LYS A 336 15.89 8.82 -5.73
CA LYS A 336 15.68 9.58 -6.98
C LYS A 336 15.26 11.04 -6.79
N THR A 337 14.49 11.36 -5.75
CA THR A 337 13.91 12.70 -5.54
C THR A 337 14.25 13.23 -4.16
N THR A 338 14.74 14.47 -4.07
CA THR A 338 14.98 15.14 -2.78
C THR A 338 13.69 15.71 -2.19
N LEU A 339 13.69 15.96 -0.88
CA LEU A 339 12.61 16.74 -0.27
C LEU A 339 12.49 18.11 -0.92
N LEU A 340 13.61 18.80 -1.12
CA LEU A 340 13.62 20.13 -1.72
C LEU A 340 12.93 20.16 -3.09
N GLU A 341 13.21 19.17 -3.95
CA GLU A 341 12.51 19.01 -5.24
C GLU A 341 11.01 18.77 -5.08
N SER A 342 10.60 18.00 -4.06
CA SER A 342 9.17 17.77 -3.80
C SER A 342 8.47 19.03 -3.30
N LEU A 343 9.11 19.82 -2.42
CA LEU A 343 8.58 21.10 -1.96
C LEU A 343 8.54 22.13 -3.08
N GLY A 344 9.50 22.10 -4.01
CA GLY A 344 9.55 22.99 -5.17
C GLY A 344 8.37 22.84 -6.13
N LYS A 345 7.63 21.72 -6.08
CA LYS A 345 6.42 21.49 -6.88
C LYS A 345 5.18 22.19 -6.31
N ILE A 346 5.21 22.60 -5.04
CA ILE A 346 4.09 23.26 -4.37
C ILE A 346 3.88 24.63 -5.00
N LYS A 347 2.64 24.98 -5.33
CA LYS A 347 2.26 26.31 -5.84
C LYS A 347 1.40 27.05 -4.81
N PHE A 348 1.94 28.13 -4.26
CA PHE A 348 1.18 29.03 -3.39
C PHE A 348 0.30 29.98 -4.21
N GLU A 349 -0.87 30.35 -3.67
CA GLU A 349 -1.79 31.30 -4.29
C GLU A 349 -2.10 32.46 -3.32
N ALA A 350 -2.13 33.68 -3.86
CA ALA A 350 -2.62 34.84 -3.12
C ALA A 350 -4.15 34.73 -2.99
N LYS A 351 -4.66 34.72 -1.75
CA LYS A 351 -6.11 34.73 -1.50
C LYS A 351 -6.69 36.05 -2.03
N LYS A 352 -7.57 35.99 -3.04
CA LYS A 352 -8.34 37.16 -3.47
C LYS A 352 -9.18 37.68 -2.28
N PRO A 353 -9.23 38.99 -2.03
CA PRO A 353 -10.08 39.53 -0.97
C PRO A 353 -11.54 39.18 -1.27
N GLN A 354 -12.16 38.40 -0.36
CA GLN A 354 -13.61 38.22 -0.35
C GLN A 354 -14.26 39.47 0.28
N PRO A 355 -15.43 39.92 -0.21
CA PRO A 355 -16.20 40.98 0.42
C PRO A 355 -16.59 40.58 1.85
N SER A 356 -16.42 41.50 2.78
CA SER A 356 -16.78 41.35 4.20
C SER A 356 -18.29 41.19 4.38
N GLU A 357 -18.73 40.07 4.93
CA GLU A 357 -20.00 39.98 5.66
C GLU A 357 -19.80 40.44 7.12
N PRO A 358 -20.79 41.11 7.73
CA PRO A 358 -20.60 41.82 8.99
C PRO A 358 -20.67 40.90 10.22
N GLU A 359 -19.77 41.13 11.17
CA GLU A 359 -19.79 40.53 12.51
C GLU A 359 -21.07 40.93 13.28
N PRO A 360 -21.69 40.02 14.06
CA PRO A 360 -22.70 40.41 15.02
C PRO A 360 -22.07 41.02 16.28
N LYS A 361 -22.73 42.07 16.75
CA LYS A 361 -22.33 42.97 17.84
C LYS A 361 -22.19 42.27 19.20
N GLN A 362 -21.20 42.73 19.97
CA GLN A 362 -21.07 42.49 21.39
C GLN A 362 -22.21 43.18 22.17
N GLU A 363 -22.77 42.47 23.14
CA GLU A 363 -23.63 43.05 24.19
C GLU A 363 -23.09 42.64 25.57
N GLN A 364 -23.24 43.55 26.51
CA GLN A 364 -22.44 43.72 27.73
C GLN A 364 -22.83 42.79 28.89
N ALA A 365 -21.90 42.70 29.84
CA ALA A 365 -21.95 41.93 31.06
C ALA A 365 -23.00 42.39 32.09
N ALA A 366 -23.57 41.44 32.84
CA ALA A 366 -24.02 41.64 34.22
C ALA A 366 -24.11 40.30 34.99
N ASP A 367 -23.21 40.16 35.98
CA ASP A 367 -23.45 39.80 37.39
C ASP A 367 -23.95 38.40 37.85
N ARG A 368 -23.40 38.02 39.01
CA ARG A 368 -23.88 37.10 40.08
C ARG A 368 -23.39 35.64 40.19
N GLN A 369 -22.51 35.47 41.18
CA GLN A 369 -22.60 34.61 42.38
C GLN A 369 -22.73 33.07 42.26
N ASN A 370 -21.77 32.39 42.91
CA ASN A 370 -21.86 31.04 43.51
C ASN A 370 -23.10 30.91 44.43
N PRO A 371 -23.66 29.70 44.72
CA PRO A 371 -22.94 28.68 45.50
C PRO A 371 -23.37 27.18 45.35
N GLN A 372 -22.57 26.32 46.01
CA GLN A 372 -22.91 25.08 46.76
C GLN A 372 -23.53 23.83 46.09
N VAL A 373 -22.77 22.72 46.24
CA VAL A 373 -23.12 21.42 46.86
C VAL A 373 -24.60 21.03 46.89
N ASP A 374 -24.93 19.85 46.34
CA ASP A 374 -25.66 18.81 47.07
C ASP A 374 -25.53 17.42 46.42
N THR A 375 -25.28 16.45 47.30
CA THR A 375 -25.33 14.99 47.18
C THR A 375 -26.77 14.48 47.18
N MET A 376 -27.03 13.33 46.54
CA MET A 376 -28.03 12.29 46.92
C MET A 376 -27.83 11.12 45.93
N GLU A 377 -27.31 9.98 46.38
CA GLU A 377 -28.04 8.84 46.96
C GLU A 377 -28.88 8.10 45.91
N GLU A 378 -28.46 6.87 45.58
CA GLU A 378 -29.38 5.83 45.11
C GLU A 378 -29.05 4.55 45.88
N ASP A 379 -30.13 4.02 46.44
CA ASP A 379 -30.27 2.95 47.42
C ASP A 379 -29.91 1.54 46.89
N ASP A 380 -29.62 0.68 47.87
CA ASP A 380 -29.44 -0.77 47.80
C ASP A 380 -30.73 -1.53 47.40
N ASP A 381 -30.55 -2.72 46.81
CA ASP A 381 -31.43 -3.88 47.05
C ASP A 381 -30.71 -5.22 46.72
N ASP A 382 -30.37 -5.90 47.83
CA ASP A 382 -30.08 -7.30 48.18
C ASP A 382 -29.98 -8.46 47.16
N LEU A 383 -29.00 -9.36 47.40
CA LEU A 383 -29.26 -10.73 47.93
C LEU A 383 -27.98 -11.55 48.29
N SER A 384 -27.83 -11.76 49.60
CA SER A 384 -27.26 -12.88 50.40
C SER A 384 -25.82 -13.44 50.21
N ASP A 385 -25.01 -13.10 51.21
CA ASP A 385 -24.42 -13.99 52.24
C ASP A 385 -23.12 -14.78 51.95
N SER A 386 -22.01 -14.31 52.50
CA SER A 386 -21.26 -15.03 53.56
C SER A 386 -20.07 -14.21 54.04
N GLN A 387 -20.08 -13.95 55.35
CA GLN A 387 -19.07 -13.22 56.10
C GLN A 387 -17.68 -13.87 55.99
N SER A 388 -16.68 -13.09 55.59
CA SER A 388 -15.30 -13.31 56.03
C SER A 388 -14.59 -11.95 56.20
N GLU A 389 -13.95 -11.80 57.35
CA GLU A 389 -13.38 -10.59 57.93
C GLU A 389 -12.59 -9.72 56.94
N VAL A 390 -12.95 -8.45 56.82
CA VAL A 390 -12.14 -7.45 56.10
C VAL A 390 -10.97 -7.04 56.99
N VAL A 391 -9.83 -7.70 56.81
CA VAL A 391 -8.54 -7.18 57.25
C VAL A 391 -8.25 -5.90 56.44
N GLU A 392 -8.14 -4.75 57.10
CA GLU A 392 -7.72 -3.49 56.47
C GLU A 392 -6.41 -3.67 55.71
N LYS A 393 -6.47 -3.71 54.38
CA LYS A 393 -5.27 -3.63 53.53
C LYS A 393 -4.75 -2.20 53.57
N LYS A 394 -3.66 -1.98 54.33
CA LYS A 394 -2.80 -0.79 54.21
C LYS A 394 -2.60 -0.43 52.73
N LYS A 395 -2.92 0.81 52.34
CA LYS A 395 -2.68 1.35 50.99
C LYS A 395 -1.18 1.32 50.67
N ASN A 396 -0.71 0.22 50.08
CA ASN A 396 0.65 0.06 49.61
C ASN A 396 0.73 0.43 48.11
N ARG A 397 1.64 1.33 47.73
CA ARG A 397 1.90 1.72 46.33
C ARG A 397 2.84 0.76 45.60
N ARG A 398 3.30 -0.32 46.25
CA ARG A 398 4.16 -1.34 45.64
C ARG A 398 3.40 -2.01 44.48
N PRO A 399 3.97 -2.06 43.27
CA PRO A 399 3.37 -2.80 42.17
C PRO A 399 3.15 -4.26 42.55
N LYS A 400 2.08 -4.87 42.04
CA LYS A 400 1.74 -6.28 42.28
C LYS A 400 2.93 -7.16 41.88
N GLU A 401 3.40 -8.04 42.77
CA GLU A 401 4.57 -8.89 42.53
C GLU A 401 4.19 -10.17 41.79
N ASN A 402 4.06 -10.07 40.47
CA ASN A 402 3.78 -11.20 39.60
C ASN A 402 4.82 -11.28 38.47
N ALA A 403 5.05 -12.48 37.92
CA ALA A 403 6.04 -12.70 36.87
C ALA A 403 5.85 -11.80 35.62
N PHE A 404 4.61 -11.45 35.30
CA PHE A 404 4.27 -10.54 34.20
C PHE A 404 4.64 -9.08 34.51
N THR A 405 4.18 -8.55 35.65
CA THR A 405 4.41 -7.14 36.05
C THR A 405 5.88 -6.85 36.34
N GLN A 406 6.63 -7.86 36.76
CA GLN A 406 8.07 -7.78 37.03
C GLN A 406 8.94 -8.17 35.82
N GLN A 407 8.34 -8.44 34.65
CA GLN A 407 9.04 -8.90 33.44
C GLN A 407 9.91 -10.15 33.64
N LYS A 408 9.55 -10.99 34.62
CA LYS A 408 10.16 -12.29 34.91
C LYS A 408 9.35 -13.43 34.30
N LEU A 409 8.77 -13.21 33.11
CA LEU A 409 8.07 -14.27 32.39
C LEU A 409 9.05 -15.39 32.03
N LYS A 410 8.56 -16.63 32.04
CA LYS A 410 9.32 -17.76 31.51
C LYS A 410 9.55 -17.51 30.01
N ALA A 411 10.78 -17.14 29.66
CA ALA A 411 11.20 -16.87 28.30
C ALA A 411 12.31 -17.85 27.91
N TYR A 412 12.31 -18.25 26.64
CA TYR A 412 13.42 -18.98 26.04
C TYR A 412 14.21 -18.00 25.17
N HIS A 413 15.50 -17.86 25.45
CA HIS A 413 16.41 -17.01 24.68
C HIS A 413 17.33 -17.92 23.85
N PRO A 414 16.99 -18.22 22.58
CA PRO A 414 17.82 -19.08 21.74
C PRO A 414 19.14 -18.38 21.44
N ILE A 415 20.22 -18.85 22.08
CA ILE A 415 21.57 -18.44 21.72
C ILE A 415 21.98 -19.29 20.52
N LEU A 416 22.15 -18.64 19.37
CA LEU A 416 22.59 -19.29 18.15
C LEU A 416 24.05 -19.70 18.31
N THR A 417 24.29 -21.01 18.43
CA THR A 417 25.63 -21.58 18.50
C THR A 417 25.87 -22.44 17.26
N PRO A 418 27.12 -22.64 16.81
CA PRO A 418 27.40 -23.55 15.70
C PRO A 418 26.80 -24.95 15.90
N LYS A 419 26.79 -25.44 17.16
CA LYS A 419 26.20 -26.73 17.55
C LYS A 419 24.68 -26.81 17.34
N THR A 420 23.96 -25.69 17.33
CA THR A 420 22.51 -25.66 17.09
C THR A 420 22.17 -25.28 15.65
N VAL A 421 22.91 -24.33 15.05
CA VAL A 421 22.62 -23.80 13.71
C VAL A 421 23.03 -24.77 12.60
N ILE A 422 24.20 -25.42 12.70
CA ILE A 422 24.70 -26.34 11.66
C ILE A 422 23.74 -27.54 11.48
N PRO A 423 23.33 -28.26 12.56
CA PRO A 423 22.35 -29.35 12.42
C PRO A 423 20.99 -28.87 11.92
N LEU A 424 20.53 -27.70 12.37
CA LEU A 424 19.27 -27.13 11.89
C LEU A 424 19.29 -26.89 10.37
N LEU A 425 20.35 -26.29 9.84
CA LEU A 425 20.49 -26.06 8.40
C LEU A 425 20.61 -27.36 7.60
N LEU A 426 21.31 -28.38 8.14
CA LEU A 426 21.38 -29.70 7.52
C LEU A 426 20.00 -30.39 7.49
N VAL A 427 19.25 -30.34 8.58
CA VAL A 427 17.90 -30.92 8.65
C VAL A 427 16.99 -30.25 7.62
N ILE A 428 17.02 -28.92 7.52
CA ILE A 428 16.25 -28.19 6.51
C ILE A 428 16.63 -28.66 5.09
N ALA A 429 17.93 -28.78 4.79
CA ALA A 429 18.39 -29.26 3.49
C ALA A 429 17.93 -30.70 3.18
N ILE A 430 18.06 -31.61 4.15
CA ILE A 430 17.67 -33.01 4.04
C ILE A 430 16.16 -33.16 3.83
N ILE A 431 15.35 -32.24 4.34
CA ILE A 431 13.89 -32.26 4.11
C ILE A 431 13.54 -31.59 2.78
N PHE A 432 14.13 -30.43 2.48
CA PHE A 432 13.71 -29.59 1.35
C PHE A 432 14.12 -30.18 0.00
N ILE A 433 15.29 -30.80 -0.09
CA ILE A 433 15.80 -31.36 -1.36
C ILE A 433 14.94 -32.54 -1.83
N PRO A 434 14.64 -33.58 -1.02
CA PRO A 434 13.78 -34.68 -1.45
C PRO A 434 12.34 -34.24 -1.74
N ILE A 435 11.77 -33.33 -0.94
CA ILE A 435 10.45 -32.76 -1.21
C ILE A 435 10.46 -32.04 -2.56
N GLY A 436 11.44 -31.14 -2.78
CA GLY A 436 11.58 -30.43 -4.05
C GLY A 436 11.78 -31.35 -5.25
N GLY A 437 12.55 -32.43 -5.08
CA GLY A 437 12.73 -33.49 -6.09
C GLY A 437 11.43 -34.22 -6.42
N GLY A 438 10.68 -34.66 -5.39
CA GLY A 438 9.36 -35.27 -5.57
C GLY A 438 8.37 -34.32 -6.25
N MET A 439 8.42 -33.02 -5.92
CA MET A 439 7.57 -32.03 -6.56
C MET A 439 7.91 -31.79 -8.02
N LEU A 440 9.21 -31.75 -8.35
CA LEU A 440 9.68 -31.64 -9.71
C LEU A 440 9.29 -32.87 -10.54
N TYR A 441 9.45 -34.06 -9.98
CA TYR A 441 8.99 -35.31 -10.59
C TYR A 441 7.48 -35.27 -10.87
N GLY A 442 6.67 -34.86 -9.87
CA GLY A 442 5.23 -34.68 -10.05
C GLY A 442 4.89 -33.73 -11.19
N SER A 443 5.57 -32.58 -11.28
CA SER A 443 5.42 -31.63 -12.38
C SER A 443 5.80 -32.20 -13.76
N HIS A 444 6.83 -33.04 -13.84
CA HIS A 444 7.26 -33.65 -15.11
C HIS A 444 6.38 -34.83 -15.54
N SER A 445 5.62 -35.43 -14.62
CA SER A 445 4.65 -36.49 -14.94
C SER A 445 3.38 -35.98 -15.63
N VAL A 446 3.12 -34.67 -15.58
CA VAL A 446 1.98 -34.03 -16.23
C VAL A 446 2.18 -33.97 -17.74
N GLN A 447 1.16 -34.40 -18.47
CA GLN A 447 1.10 -34.35 -19.93
C GLN A 447 0.17 -33.21 -20.34
N GLU A 448 0.63 -32.37 -21.26
CA GLU A 448 -0.11 -31.18 -21.70
C GLU A 448 0.18 -30.82 -23.17
N PHE A 449 -0.79 -30.14 -23.79
CA PHE A 449 -0.55 -29.41 -25.03
C PHE A 449 -1.17 -28.02 -24.99
N VAL A 450 -0.54 -27.09 -25.72
CA VAL A 450 -1.02 -25.73 -25.92
C VAL A 450 -0.98 -25.42 -27.41
N ILE A 451 -2.08 -24.98 -28.01
CA ILE A 451 -2.15 -24.56 -29.42
C ILE A 451 -2.78 -23.17 -29.50
N ASP A 452 -2.09 -22.19 -30.07
CA ASP A 452 -2.55 -20.83 -30.31
C ASP A 452 -3.38 -20.78 -31.60
N TYR A 453 -4.68 -20.56 -31.47
CA TYR A 453 -5.61 -20.45 -32.60
C TYR A 453 -6.07 -19.00 -32.83
N SER A 454 -5.42 -18.01 -32.21
CA SER A 454 -5.82 -16.59 -32.26
C SER A 454 -5.85 -15.98 -33.64
N ASN A 455 -5.11 -16.55 -34.59
CA ASN A 455 -5.00 -16.05 -35.97
C ASN A 455 -5.51 -17.10 -36.98
N CYS A 456 -6.29 -18.08 -36.55
CA CYS A 456 -6.79 -19.14 -37.43
C CYS A 456 -7.57 -18.55 -38.63
N LYS A 457 -8.44 -17.56 -38.40
CA LYS A 457 -9.17 -16.84 -39.46
C LYS A 457 -8.29 -16.20 -40.54
N ILE A 458 -7.05 -15.84 -40.21
CA ILE A 458 -6.15 -15.11 -41.12
C ILE A 458 -5.12 -16.05 -41.76
N LEU A 459 -4.66 -17.06 -41.02
CA LEU A 459 -3.53 -17.91 -41.41
C LEU A 459 -3.94 -19.30 -41.90
N ALA A 460 -5.11 -19.80 -41.51
CA ALA A 460 -5.56 -21.11 -41.95
C ALA A 460 -6.17 -21.03 -43.36
N ASN A 461 -5.96 -22.09 -44.14
CA ASN A 461 -6.61 -22.27 -45.43
C ASN A 461 -8.07 -22.76 -45.23
N ASP A 462 -8.95 -22.43 -46.16
CA ASP A 462 -10.39 -22.74 -46.17
C ASP A 462 -10.74 -24.03 -46.93
N GLU A 463 -9.87 -24.51 -47.81
CA GLU A 463 -10.07 -25.71 -48.63
C GLU A 463 -9.46 -26.96 -47.98
N TYR A 464 -8.24 -26.87 -47.43
CA TYR A 464 -7.49 -28.03 -46.91
C TYR A 464 -6.74 -27.75 -45.61
N PHE A 465 -6.34 -28.81 -44.90
CA PHE A 465 -5.58 -28.72 -43.66
C PHE A 465 -4.14 -28.27 -43.91
N THR A 466 -3.72 -27.22 -43.20
CA THR A 466 -2.37 -26.66 -43.25
C THR A 466 -1.67 -26.84 -41.91
N GLU A 467 -0.35 -27.04 -41.93
CA GLU A 467 0.43 -27.18 -40.70
C GLU A 467 0.43 -25.89 -39.87
N ILE A 468 0.26 -26.03 -38.56
CA ILE A 468 0.36 -24.90 -37.64
C ILE A 468 1.84 -24.56 -37.44
N PRO A 469 2.27 -23.30 -37.58
CA PRO A 469 3.64 -22.88 -37.31
C PRO A 469 4.15 -23.30 -35.92
N GLU A 470 5.41 -23.74 -35.82
CA GLU A 470 6.01 -24.29 -34.59
C GLU A 470 5.99 -23.33 -33.39
N GLN A 471 5.97 -22.03 -33.65
CA GLN A 471 5.88 -21.00 -32.61
C GLN A 471 4.49 -20.90 -31.94
N LEU A 472 3.46 -21.47 -32.56
CA LEU A 472 2.07 -21.38 -32.10
C LEU A 472 1.63 -22.59 -31.29
N TYR A 473 2.46 -23.63 -31.15
CA TYR A 473 2.10 -24.78 -30.33
C TYR A 473 3.23 -25.23 -29.41
N LYS A 474 2.85 -25.92 -28.34
CA LYS A 474 3.78 -26.56 -27.41
C LYS A 474 3.17 -27.86 -26.91
N PHE A 475 3.86 -28.97 -27.15
CA PHE A 475 3.48 -30.28 -26.65
C PHE A 475 4.46 -30.76 -25.58
N GLN A 476 3.92 -31.36 -24.53
CA GLN A 476 4.69 -32.15 -23.59
C GLN A 476 3.95 -33.44 -23.31
N PHE A 477 4.42 -34.52 -23.93
CA PHE A 477 3.96 -35.87 -23.65
C PHE A 477 5.14 -36.73 -23.19
N LYS A 478 4.87 -38.01 -22.91
CA LYS A 478 5.93 -38.98 -22.62
C LYS A 478 6.70 -39.34 -23.90
N ASN A 479 5.97 -39.47 -25.00
CA ASN A 479 6.52 -39.73 -26.33
C ASN A 479 6.50 -38.46 -27.19
N GLU A 480 7.41 -38.35 -28.13
CA GLU A 480 7.41 -37.25 -29.10
C GLU A 480 6.27 -37.42 -30.12
N ILE A 481 5.75 -36.30 -30.64
CA ILE A 481 4.75 -36.32 -31.71
C ILE A 481 5.43 -36.63 -33.04
N THR A 482 4.79 -37.46 -33.86
CA THR A 482 5.24 -37.78 -35.22
C THR A 482 4.54 -36.91 -36.27
N VAL A 483 3.29 -36.53 -36.00
CA VAL A 483 2.45 -35.71 -36.87
C VAL A 483 2.31 -34.34 -36.24
N LYS A 484 2.71 -33.30 -36.98
CA LYS A 484 2.55 -31.91 -36.54
C LYS A 484 1.07 -31.52 -36.55
N PRO A 485 0.61 -30.66 -35.64
CA PRO A 485 -0.78 -30.22 -35.62
C PRO A 485 -1.11 -29.42 -36.89
N GLN A 486 -2.35 -29.55 -37.34
CA GLN A 486 -2.86 -28.88 -38.54
C GLN A 486 -4.14 -28.13 -38.22
N TRP A 487 -4.45 -27.11 -39.01
CA TRP A 487 -5.70 -26.37 -38.90
C TRP A 487 -6.34 -26.10 -40.27
N LYS A 488 -7.63 -25.87 -40.26
CA LYS A 488 -8.44 -25.48 -41.41
C LYS A 488 -9.51 -24.51 -40.96
N LEU A 489 -9.79 -23.49 -41.77
CA LEU A 489 -10.96 -22.63 -41.59
C LEU A 489 -12.16 -23.29 -42.29
N ALA A 490 -13.25 -23.47 -41.57
CA ALA A 490 -14.51 -23.96 -42.11
C ALA A 490 -15.62 -22.95 -41.79
N THR A 491 -16.71 -23.00 -42.54
CA THR A 491 -17.89 -22.15 -42.31
C THR A 491 -19.07 -23.01 -41.91
N ASN A 492 -19.83 -22.56 -40.91
CA ASN A 492 -21.07 -23.20 -40.50
C ASN A 492 -22.25 -22.63 -41.31
N ASP A 493 -22.85 -23.45 -42.16
CA ASP A 493 -24.01 -23.06 -42.99
C ASP A 493 -25.36 -23.19 -42.26
N SER A 494 -25.35 -23.37 -40.93
CA SER A 494 -26.58 -23.44 -40.14
C SER A 494 -27.39 -22.13 -40.22
N TYR A 495 -28.71 -22.28 -40.40
CA TYR A 495 -29.67 -21.18 -40.49
C TYR A 495 -29.72 -20.28 -39.24
N ILE A 496 -29.15 -20.73 -38.13
CA ILE A 496 -29.07 -20.00 -36.84
C ILE A 496 -28.26 -18.70 -36.97
N TRP A 497 -27.30 -18.64 -37.89
CA TRP A 497 -26.41 -17.47 -38.08
C TRP A 497 -26.78 -16.59 -39.27
N ASN A 498 -27.98 -16.78 -39.83
CA ASN A 498 -28.48 -15.94 -40.92
C ASN A 498 -28.58 -14.47 -40.45
N GLY A 499 -27.78 -13.58 -41.02
CA GLY A 499 -27.68 -12.17 -40.64
C GLY A 499 -26.41 -11.81 -39.83
N PHE A 500 -25.60 -12.79 -39.42
CA PHE A 500 -24.32 -12.60 -38.73
C PHE A 500 -23.21 -13.43 -39.38
N ASP A 501 -22.85 -13.10 -40.62
CA ASP A 501 -21.89 -13.89 -41.41
C ASP A 501 -20.49 -14.01 -40.76
N GLU A 502 -20.10 -13.03 -39.93
CA GLU A 502 -18.85 -13.04 -39.18
C GLU A 502 -18.79 -14.11 -38.07
N GLU A 503 -19.92 -14.69 -37.65
CA GLU A 503 -20.02 -15.70 -36.58
C GLU A 503 -20.01 -17.14 -37.10
N ARG A 504 -19.98 -17.32 -38.44
CA ARG A 504 -20.01 -18.65 -39.06
C ARG A 504 -18.66 -19.35 -39.06
N ASP A 505 -17.59 -18.64 -38.72
CA ASP A 505 -16.22 -19.15 -38.77
C ASP A 505 -15.99 -20.25 -37.74
N ILE A 506 -15.58 -21.42 -38.21
CA ILE A 506 -15.13 -22.56 -37.41
C ILE A 506 -13.65 -22.78 -37.69
N CYS A 507 -12.83 -22.78 -36.64
CA CYS A 507 -11.44 -23.23 -36.74
C CYS A 507 -11.37 -24.72 -36.38
N GLN A 508 -11.12 -25.57 -37.37
CA GLN A 508 -10.91 -27.00 -37.17
C GLN A 508 -9.42 -27.25 -36.90
N VAL A 509 -9.09 -27.88 -35.78
CA VAL A 509 -7.72 -28.16 -35.37
C VAL A 509 -7.52 -29.66 -35.21
N GLN A 510 -6.58 -30.24 -35.96
CA GLN A 510 -6.15 -31.62 -35.83
C GLN A 510 -4.82 -31.70 -35.08
N PHE A 511 -4.72 -32.61 -34.11
CA PHE A 511 -3.51 -32.82 -33.31
C PHE A 511 -3.33 -34.28 -32.93
N GLN A 512 -2.07 -34.69 -32.73
CA GLN A 512 -1.73 -36.05 -32.34
C GLN A 512 -1.53 -36.18 -30.83
N ILE A 513 -2.09 -37.24 -30.25
CA ILE A 513 -1.78 -37.77 -28.93
C ILE A 513 -0.84 -38.97 -29.12
N PRO A 514 0.45 -38.90 -28.73
CA PRO A 514 1.45 -39.91 -29.08
C PRO A 514 1.49 -41.13 -28.15
N ASN A 515 0.77 -41.09 -27.02
CA ASN A 515 0.66 -42.19 -26.08
C ASN A 515 -0.65 -42.09 -25.27
N ASP A 516 -1.12 -43.23 -24.75
CA ASP A 516 -2.31 -43.27 -23.92
C ASP A 516 -2.17 -42.38 -22.66
N ILE A 517 -3.24 -41.64 -22.37
CA ILE A 517 -3.36 -40.74 -21.23
C ILE A 517 -4.52 -41.23 -20.35
N GLY A 518 -4.20 -41.75 -19.17
CA GLY A 518 -5.22 -42.18 -18.20
C GLY A 518 -6.04 -41.02 -17.61
N PRO A 519 -7.19 -41.31 -17.00
CA PRO A 519 -8.01 -40.30 -16.32
C PRO A 519 -7.24 -39.66 -15.15
N HIS A 520 -7.42 -38.38 -14.84
CA HIS A 520 -8.40 -37.42 -15.38
C HIS A 520 -7.78 -36.52 -16.45
N VAL A 521 -8.52 -36.29 -17.54
CA VAL A 521 -8.14 -35.36 -18.62
C VAL A 521 -8.97 -34.08 -18.51
N TYR A 522 -8.29 -32.94 -18.51
CA TYR A 522 -8.94 -31.63 -18.43
C TYR A 522 -8.66 -30.81 -19.68
N PHE A 523 -9.71 -30.22 -20.23
CA PHE A 523 -9.66 -29.36 -21.39
C PHE A 523 -10.04 -27.92 -21.02
N PHE A 524 -9.19 -27.00 -21.43
CA PHE A 524 -9.25 -25.59 -21.08
C PHE A 524 -9.09 -24.74 -22.33
N TYR A 525 -9.63 -23.53 -22.29
CA TYR A 525 -9.06 -22.43 -23.05
C TYR A 525 -8.11 -21.64 -22.16
N ARG A 526 -7.13 -21.01 -22.78
CA ARG A 526 -6.20 -20.09 -22.12
C ARG A 526 -6.24 -18.75 -22.82
N LEU A 527 -6.28 -17.68 -22.05
CA LEU A 527 -6.22 -16.31 -22.53
C LEU A 527 -4.93 -15.65 -22.06
N LYS A 528 -4.32 -14.88 -22.94
CA LYS A 528 -3.15 -14.04 -22.65
C LYS A 528 -3.49 -12.59 -22.96
N ASN A 529 -2.98 -11.69 -22.10
CA ASN A 529 -3.17 -10.25 -22.19
C ASN A 529 -4.65 -9.82 -22.02
N PHE A 530 -5.44 -10.61 -21.30
CA PHE A 530 -6.79 -10.24 -20.85
C PHE A 530 -6.76 -9.91 -19.36
N TRP A 531 -7.06 -8.67 -18.99
CA TRP A 531 -6.83 -8.15 -17.63
C TRP A 531 -8.05 -8.32 -16.71
N ALA A 532 -8.40 -9.57 -16.41
CA ALA A 532 -9.52 -9.91 -15.51
C ALA A 532 -9.30 -9.44 -14.05
N ASN A 533 -8.08 -9.09 -13.69
CA ASN A 533 -7.70 -8.59 -12.36
C ASN A 533 -7.77 -7.05 -12.24
N HIS A 534 -8.18 -6.34 -13.30
CA HIS A 534 -8.32 -4.89 -13.24
C HIS A 534 -9.35 -4.49 -12.17
N ARG A 535 -9.02 -3.51 -11.32
CA ARG A 535 -9.82 -3.15 -10.12
C ARG A 535 -11.30 -2.92 -10.42
N ARG A 536 -11.59 -2.15 -11.48
CA ARG A 536 -12.98 -1.88 -11.91
C ARG A 536 -13.65 -3.13 -12.45
N TYR A 537 -12.93 -3.95 -13.22
CA TYR A 537 -13.47 -5.17 -13.81
C TYR A 537 -13.84 -6.20 -12.73
N ALA A 538 -12.92 -6.48 -11.81
CA ALA A 538 -13.10 -7.51 -10.77
C ALA A 538 -14.23 -7.22 -9.77
N LYS A 539 -14.70 -5.98 -9.69
CA LYS A 539 -15.82 -5.55 -8.85
C LYS A 539 -17.13 -5.37 -9.63
N SER A 540 -17.10 -5.52 -10.96
CA SER A 540 -18.22 -5.16 -11.84
C SER A 540 -19.19 -6.32 -12.04
N PHE A 541 -20.01 -6.59 -11.01
CA PHE A 541 -21.10 -7.57 -11.00
C PHE A 541 -22.05 -7.31 -9.82
N SER A 542 -23.25 -7.89 -9.85
CA SER A 542 -24.22 -7.82 -8.74
C SER A 542 -24.35 -9.18 -8.04
N GLU A 543 -23.96 -9.23 -6.77
CA GLU A 543 -24.06 -10.45 -5.96
C GLU A 543 -25.52 -10.88 -5.74
N ASP A 544 -26.46 -9.94 -5.64
CA ASP A 544 -27.88 -10.25 -5.51
C ASP A 544 -28.45 -10.90 -6.77
N GLN A 545 -28.05 -10.43 -7.97
CA GLN A 545 -28.43 -11.08 -9.23
C GLN A 545 -27.86 -12.50 -9.35
N LEU A 546 -26.60 -12.71 -8.95
CA LEU A 546 -26.00 -14.05 -8.95
C LEU A 546 -26.74 -15.00 -8.01
N ASN A 547 -27.17 -14.50 -6.84
CA ASN A 547 -27.99 -15.22 -5.87
C ASN A 547 -29.47 -15.38 -6.29
N GLY A 548 -29.83 -15.01 -7.52
CA GLY A 548 -31.17 -15.18 -8.08
C GLY A 548 -32.23 -14.24 -7.50
N LYS A 549 -31.82 -13.16 -6.82
CA LYS A 549 -32.75 -12.15 -6.29
C LYS A 549 -33.09 -11.11 -7.36
N VAL A 550 -34.28 -10.53 -7.23
CA VAL A 550 -34.72 -9.37 -8.01
C VAL A 550 -34.10 -8.12 -7.39
N ALA A 551 -32.87 -7.79 -7.79
CA ALA A 551 -32.15 -6.60 -7.33
C ALA A 551 -32.75 -5.33 -7.97
N SER A 552 -32.87 -4.25 -7.19
CA SER A 552 -33.34 -2.96 -7.69
C SER A 552 -32.25 -2.24 -8.49
N ILE A 553 -32.63 -1.20 -9.25
CA ILE A 553 -31.66 -0.43 -10.06
C ILE A 553 -30.62 0.26 -9.15
N SER A 554 -31.04 0.79 -8.00
CA SER A 554 -30.13 1.38 -7.02
C SER A 554 -29.19 0.35 -6.42
N ASP A 555 -29.65 -0.88 -6.15
CA ASP A 555 -28.77 -1.94 -5.61
C ASP A 555 -27.72 -2.36 -6.65
N ILE A 556 -28.11 -2.42 -7.92
CA ILE A 556 -27.22 -2.80 -9.01
C ILE A 556 -26.17 -1.72 -9.29
N LYS A 557 -26.55 -0.44 -9.15
CA LYS A 557 -25.74 0.72 -9.56
C LYS A 557 -24.98 1.37 -8.42
N ASP A 558 -25.67 1.67 -7.33
CA ASP A 558 -25.20 2.57 -6.27
C ASP A 558 -24.61 1.85 -5.06
N THR A 559 -24.63 0.50 -5.04
CA THR A 559 -24.01 -0.28 -3.97
C THR A 559 -22.52 0.04 -3.85
N VAL A 560 -22.10 0.34 -2.62
CA VAL A 560 -20.71 0.64 -2.31
C VAL A 560 -19.88 -0.64 -2.44
N GLY A 561 -18.84 -0.60 -3.29
CA GLY A 561 -17.92 -1.71 -3.47
C GLY A 561 -18.20 -2.51 -4.75
N GLN A 562 -18.99 -3.58 -4.65
CA GLN A 562 -19.37 -4.43 -5.79
C GLN A 562 -20.67 -3.88 -6.39
N ASN A 563 -20.58 -3.39 -7.62
CA ASN A 563 -21.71 -2.86 -8.38
C ASN A 563 -21.50 -3.12 -9.86
N CYS A 564 -22.52 -2.93 -10.68
CA CYS A 564 -22.44 -3.24 -12.11
C CYS A 564 -21.99 -2.07 -12.99
N GLU A 565 -21.54 -0.95 -12.43
CA GLU A 565 -21.09 0.18 -13.25
C GLU A 565 -19.85 -0.20 -14.10
N PRO A 566 -19.81 0.19 -15.40
CA PRO A 566 -20.76 1.05 -16.12
C PRO A 566 -21.95 0.33 -16.78
N LEU A 567 -22.02 -1.01 -16.70
CA LEU A 567 -23.03 -1.84 -17.37
C LEU A 567 -24.14 -2.27 -16.39
N SER A 568 -24.81 -1.29 -15.80
CA SER A 568 -25.94 -1.49 -14.88
C SER A 568 -27.29 -1.49 -15.61
N ILE A 569 -27.50 -0.52 -16.51
CA ILE A 569 -28.74 -0.29 -17.26
C ILE A 569 -28.48 0.02 -18.75
N ASN A 570 -29.45 -0.29 -19.60
CA ASN A 570 -29.47 0.14 -21.01
C ASN A 570 -29.96 1.59 -21.15
N ALA A 571 -29.87 2.13 -22.37
CA ALA A 571 -30.34 3.48 -22.72
C ALA A 571 -31.82 3.72 -22.35
N ASP A 572 -32.65 2.68 -22.44
CA ASP A 572 -34.09 2.74 -22.10
C ASP A 572 -34.38 2.66 -20.58
N GLY A 573 -33.34 2.55 -19.74
CA GLY A 573 -33.46 2.40 -18.29
C GLY A 573 -33.73 0.97 -17.81
N THR A 574 -33.83 0.00 -18.71
CA THR A 574 -33.96 -1.43 -18.37
C THR A 574 -32.63 -1.99 -17.84
N ARG A 575 -32.68 -2.79 -16.79
CA ARG A 575 -31.48 -3.36 -16.14
C ARG A 575 -30.89 -4.51 -16.96
N TYR A 576 -29.57 -4.63 -16.95
CA TYR A 576 -28.91 -5.79 -17.55
C TYR A 576 -29.01 -7.02 -16.65
N TYR A 577 -29.19 -8.19 -17.26
CA TYR A 577 -29.09 -9.47 -16.57
C TYR A 577 -28.27 -10.49 -17.38
N PRO A 578 -27.20 -11.07 -16.82
CA PRO A 578 -26.45 -10.61 -15.63
C PRO A 578 -25.69 -9.30 -15.92
N CYS A 579 -25.69 -8.35 -14.98
CA CYS A 579 -25.05 -7.05 -15.18
C CYS A 579 -23.52 -7.06 -14.91
N GLY A 580 -22.85 -6.01 -15.40
CA GLY A 580 -21.44 -5.73 -15.12
C GLY A 580 -20.45 -6.20 -16.20
N LEU A 581 -19.22 -5.71 -16.11
CA LEU A 581 -18.16 -5.94 -17.11
C LEU A 581 -17.75 -7.40 -17.22
N ILE A 582 -17.79 -8.14 -16.10
CA ILE A 582 -17.38 -9.55 -16.08
C ILE A 582 -18.34 -10.37 -16.95
N ALA A 583 -19.64 -10.26 -16.69
CA ALA A 583 -20.66 -10.98 -17.45
C ALA A 583 -20.67 -10.54 -18.92
N ASN A 584 -20.63 -9.23 -19.19
CA ASN A 584 -20.64 -8.71 -20.56
C ASN A 584 -19.48 -9.24 -21.42
N SER A 585 -18.30 -9.41 -20.85
CA SER A 585 -17.12 -9.91 -21.59
C SER A 585 -16.96 -11.42 -21.56
N TYR A 586 -18.03 -12.17 -21.31
CA TYR A 586 -18.04 -13.63 -21.32
C TYR A 586 -17.36 -14.22 -22.57
N PHE A 587 -16.47 -15.18 -22.33
CA PHE A 587 -15.77 -15.87 -23.41
C PHE A 587 -16.73 -16.83 -24.11
N ASN A 588 -17.02 -16.57 -25.38
CA ASN A 588 -18.10 -17.20 -26.14
C ASN A 588 -17.64 -18.12 -27.28
N ASP A 589 -16.34 -18.42 -27.43
CA ASP A 589 -15.92 -19.48 -28.34
C ASP A 589 -16.52 -20.82 -27.91
N THR A 590 -16.94 -21.62 -28.88
CA THR A 590 -17.53 -22.94 -28.64
C THR A 590 -16.54 -24.03 -29.01
N PHE A 591 -16.58 -25.17 -28.32
CA PHE A 591 -15.66 -26.29 -28.55
C PHE A 591 -16.42 -27.60 -28.66
N SER A 592 -16.12 -28.38 -29.69
CA SER A 592 -16.59 -29.76 -29.83
C SER A 592 -15.87 -30.72 -28.85
N THR A 593 -16.38 -31.93 -28.76
CA THR A 593 -15.60 -33.08 -28.27
C THR A 593 -14.48 -33.42 -29.25
N PHE A 594 -13.58 -34.32 -28.86
CA PHE A 594 -12.50 -34.74 -29.73
C PHE A 594 -12.99 -35.86 -30.65
N THR A 595 -13.03 -35.58 -31.96
CA THR A 595 -13.43 -36.55 -32.98
C THR A 595 -12.20 -37.27 -33.51
N ALA A 596 -12.31 -38.58 -33.69
CA ALA A 596 -11.26 -39.42 -34.20
C ALA A 596 -11.09 -39.22 -35.72
N VAL A 597 -9.85 -38.99 -36.17
CA VAL A 597 -9.48 -38.81 -37.58
C VAL A 597 -8.20 -39.59 -37.93
N ASN A 598 -7.92 -39.77 -39.23
CA ASN A 598 -6.68 -40.38 -39.75
C ASN A 598 -6.30 -41.69 -39.03
N ASP A 599 -7.10 -42.74 -39.24
CA ASP A 599 -6.95 -44.11 -38.72
C ASP A 599 -7.20 -44.31 -37.21
N THR A 600 -7.72 -43.29 -36.52
CA THR A 600 -8.32 -43.48 -35.18
C THR A 600 -9.80 -43.85 -35.28
N ASN A 601 -10.24 -44.78 -34.42
CA ASN A 601 -11.56 -45.41 -34.55
C ASN A 601 -12.61 -44.87 -33.56
N THR A 602 -12.21 -44.22 -32.47
CA THR A 602 -13.12 -43.87 -31.37
C THR A 602 -12.96 -42.42 -30.92
N ASP A 603 -14.05 -41.67 -31.02
CA ASP A 603 -14.16 -40.31 -30.48
C ASP A 603 -13.94 -40.30 -28.97
N TYR A 604 -13.37 -39.21 -28.46
CA TYR A 604 -13.17 -39.00 -27.02
C TYR A 604 -14.17 -37.99 -26.48
N MET A 605 -15.10 -38.49 -25.67
CA MET A 605 -16.16 -37.68 -25.07
C MET A 605 -15.63 -36.82 -23.92
N LEU A 606 -16.04 -35.57 -23.91
CA LEU A 606 -15.70 -34.60 -22.88
C LEU A 606 -16.99 -34.01 -22.30
N TYR A 607 -17.08 -33.96 -20.97
CA TYR A 607 -18.27 -33.51 -20.26
C TYR A 607 -18.08 -32.10 -19.72
N ARG A 608 -19.14 -31.28 -19.84
CA ARG A 608 -19.17 -29.89 -19.36
C ARG A 608 -19.77 -29.75 -17.95
N GLU A 609 -20.23 -30.86 -17.38
CA GLU A 609 -20.73 -30.91 -16.01
C GLU A 609 -19.58 -30.94 -15.00
N ASN A 610 -19.81 -30.40 -13.79
CA ASN A 610 -18.85 -30.45 -12.67
C ASN A 610 -17.45 -29.85 -13.01
N ILE A 611 -17.42 -28.86 -13.90
CA ILE A 611 -16.23 -28.06 -14.22
C ILE A 611 -16.07 -26.83 -13.32
N ALA A 612 -17.12 -26.45 -12.58
CA ALA A 612 -17.11 -25.36 -11.61
C ALA A 612 -17.02 -25.90 -10.17
N TRP A 613 -16.64 -25.02 -9.23
CA TRP A 613 -16.53 -25.38 -7.82
C TRP A 613 -17.89 -25.83 -7.26
N SER A 614 -17.89 -26.91 -6.46
CA SER A 614 -19.11 -27.44 -5.84
C SER A 614 -19.84 -26.41 -4.98
N THR A 615 -19.11 -25.47 -4.36
CA THR A 615 -19.66 -24.37 -3.56
C THR A 615 -20.41 -23.33 -4.39
N ASN A 616 -20.20 -23.26 -5.72
CA ASN A 616 -20.87 -22.29 -6.58
C ASN A 616 -22.39 -22.49 -6.61
N LYS A 617 -22.89 -23.72 -6.39
CA LYS A 617 -24.34 -24.01 -6.27
C LYS A 617 -25.04 -23.21 -5.17
N ASN A 618 -24.30 -22.78 -4.14
CA ASN A 618 -24.84 -21.95 -3.05
C ASN A 618 -24.98 -20.47 -3.44
N ARG A 619 -24.20 -20.03 -4.43
CA ARG A 619 -24.05 -18.62 -4.85
C ARG A 619 -24.79 -18.32 -6.15
N PHE A 620 -24.70 -19.20 -7.15
CA PHE A 620 -25.35 -19.04 -8.45
C PHE A 620 -26.70 -19.74 -8.44
N LYS A 621 -27.78 -18.96 -8.52
CA LYS A 621 -29.15 -19.47 -8.48
C LYS A 621 -29.92 -19.00 -9.70
N LYS A 622 -30.95 -19.77 -10.08
CA LYS A 622 -31.89 -19.37 -11.12
C LYS A 622 -32.52 -18.03 -10.73
N THR A 623 -32.56 -17.11 -11.69
CA THR A 623 -33.15 -15.78 -11.48
C THR A 623 -34.65 -15.83 -11.23
N LYS A 624 -35.14 -14.82 -10.51
CA LYS A 624 -36.57 -14.57 -10.28
C LYS A 624 -37.10 -13.40 -11.10
N TYR A 625 -36.26 -12.75 -11.92
CA TYR A 625 -36.71 -11.72 -12.85
C TYR A 625 -37.66 -12.30 -13.89
N SER A 626 -38.63 -11.49 -14.31
CA SER A 626 -39.38 -11.77 -15.53
C SER A 626 -38.59 -11.32 -16.76
N PRO A 627 -38.70 -11.98 -17.93
CA PRO A 627 -37.94 -11.60 -19.13
C PRO A 627 -38.17 -10.15 -19.59
N SER A 628 -39.35 -9.57 -19.32
CA SER A 628 -39.68 -8.18 -19.65
C SER A 628 -38.98 -7.14 -18.75
N GLU A 629 -38.46 -7.54 -17.59
CA GLU A 629 -37.84 -6.63 -16.62
C GLU A 629 -36.35 -6.41 -16.86
N VAL A 630 -35.73 -7.23 -17.71
CA VAL A 630 -34.28 -7.28 -17.88
C VAL A 630 -33.89 -7.50 -19.33
N VAL A 631 -32.72 -7.02 -19.70
CA VAL A 631 -32.16 -7.16 -21.05
C VAL A 631 -30.78 -7.84 -21.00
N PRO A 632 -30.37 -8.55 -22.06
CA PRO A 632 -29.03 -9.13 -22.14
C PRO A 632 -27.97 -8.02 -22.16
N PRO A 633 -26.75 -8.28 -21.65
CA PRO A 633 -25.62 -7.37 -21.77
C PRO A 633 -25.30 -7.01 -23.24
N PRO A 634 -24.69 -5.84 -23.51
CA PRO A 634 -24.46 -5.38 -24.89
C PRO A 634 -23.73 -6.37 -25.80
N ASN A 635 -22.68 -7.04 -25.30
CA ASN A 635 -21.91 -7.99 -26.10
C ASN A 635 -22.63 -9.35 -26.27
N TRP A 636 -23.74 -9.56 -25.57
CA TRP A 636 -24.56 -10.76 -25.70
C TRP A 636 -25.65 -10.61 -26.76
N HIS A 637 -25.74 -9.45 -27.42
CA HIS A 637 -26.74 -9.19 -28.46
C HIS A 637 -26.73 -10.26 -29.57
N LYS A 638 -25.56 -10.81 -29.95
CA LYS A 638 -25.49 -11.90 -30.93
C LYS A 638 -26.06 -13.23 -30.42
N MET A 639 -26.00 -13.49 -29.12
CA MET A 639 -26.56 -14.68 -28.48
C MET A 639 -28.06 -14.53 -28.22
N TYR A 640 -28.53 -13.29 -28.02
CA TYR A 640 -29.92 -12.93 -27.76
C TYR A 640 -30.35 -11.72 -28.62
N PRO A 641 -30.53 -11.89 -29.95
CA PRO A 641 -30.82 -10.77 -30.86
C PRO A 641 -32.12 -10.03 -30.52
N ASP A 642 -33.17 -10.80 -30.21
CA ASP A 642 -34.50 -10.29 -29.85
C ASP A 642 -34.67 -10.04 -28.34
N GLY A 643 -33.58 -10.11 -27.56
CA GLY A 643 -33.61 -10.02 -26.11
C GLY A 643 -34.05 -11.32 -25.41
N TYR A 644 -34.50 -11.19 -24.16
CA TYR A 644 -34.94 -12.32 -23.35
C TYR A 644 -36.43 -12.62 -23.50
N ASN A 645 -36.77 -13.90 -23.54
CA ASN A 645 -38.10 -14.47 -23.49
C ASN A 645 -38.14 -15.60 -22.43
N GLU A 646 -39.32 -16.19 -22.20
CA GLU A 646 -39.48 -17.23 -21.15
C GLU A 646 -38.66 -18.51 -21.38
N THR A 647 -38.24 -18.76 -22.63
CA THR A 647 -37.56 -19.99 -23.05
C THR A 647 -36.04 -19.85 -23.19
N ASN A 648 -35.55 -18.65 -23.54
CA ASN A 648 -34.14 -18.41 -23.86
C ASN A 648 -33.36 -17.77 -22.69
N MET A 649 -34.04 -17.26 -21.67
CA MET A 649 -33.40 -16.61 -20.53
C MET A 649 -32.46 -17.59 -19.80
N PRO A 650 -31.17 -17.27 -19.62
CA PRO A 650 -30.18 -18.23 -19.17
C PRO A 650 -30.35 -18.60 -17.69
N ASP A 651 -30.29 -19.91 -17.39
CA ASP A 651 -30.19 -20.40 -16.02
C ASP A 651 -28.73 -20.50 -15.58
N ILE A 652 -28.23 -19.42 -14.96
CA ILE A 652 -26.85 -19.33 -14.46
C ILE A 652 -26.51 -20.37 -13.39
N SER A 653 -27.49 -21.07 -12.79
CA SER A 653 -27.24 -22.11 -11.79
C SER A 653 -26.72 -23.42 -12.39
N GLN A 654 -27.12 -23.72 -13.63
CA GLN A 654 -26.67 -24.90 -14.39
C GLN A 654 -25.58 -24.55 -15.41
N TRP A 655 -25.34 -23.27 -15.67
CA TRP A 655 -24.34 -22.81 -16.62
C TRP A 655 -22.93 -22.76 -16.01
N TYR A 656 -22.26 -23.91 -15.94
CA TYR A 656 -20.96 -24.05 -15.28
C TYR A 656 -19.85 -23.22 -15.94
N GLU A 657 -19.85 -23.06 -17.27
CA GLU A 657 -18.88 -22.24 -17.98
C GLU A 657 -18.99 -20.76 -17.58
N PHE A 658 -20.22 -20.24 -17.45
CA PHE A 658 -20.47 -18.89 -16.94
C PHE A 658 -19.96 -18.72 -15.51
N GLN A 659 -20.22 -19.70 -14.64
CA GLN A 659 -19.71 -19.68 -13.26
C GLN A 659 -18.16 -19.63 -13.22
N ASN A 660 -17.51 -20.42 -14.09
CA ASN A 660 -16.06 -20.41 -14.24
C ASN A 660 -15.52 -19.06 -14.73
N TRP A 661 -16.25 -18.39 -15.63
CA TRP A 661 -15.90 -17.05 -16.11
C TRP A 661 -16.03 -15.99 -15.02
N MET A 662 -17.15 -16.01 -14.28
CA MET A 662 -17.44 -15.05 -13.22
C MET A 662 -16.42 -15.07 -12.08
N GLN A 663 -15.71 -16.19 -11.89
CA GLN A 663 -14.56 -16.24 -11.01
C GLN A 663 -13.34 -15.59 -11.69
N THR A 664 -13.05 -14.32 -11.42
CA THR A 664 -11.95 -13.62 -12.09
C THR A 664 -10.57 -14.24 -11.82
N SER A 665 -9.69 -14.15 -12.81
CA SER A 665 -8.32 -14.65 -12.71
C SER A 665 -7.37 -13.58 -12.20
N ALA A 666 -6.39 -13.98 -11.37
CA ALA A 666 -5.47 -13.05 -10.71
C ALA A 666 -4.39 -12.46 -11.65
N LEU A 667 -4.11 -13.12 -12.77
CA LEU A 667 -3.06 -12.78 -13.72
C LEU A 667 -3.63 -12.63 -15.14
N PRO A 668 -2.98 -11.86 -16.03
CA PRO A 668 -3.43 -11.67 -17.41
C PRO A 668 -3.21 -12.88 -18.33
N LEU A 669 -2.43 -13.86 -17.87
CA LEU A 669 -2.31 -15.17 -18.48
C LEU A 669 -3.02 -16.16 -17.56
N PHE A 670 -4.14 -16.72 -18.02
CA PHE A 670 -4.94 -17.65 -17.22
C PHE A 670 -5.63 -18.68 -18.10
N SER A 671 -6.04 -19.79 -17.49
CA SER A 671 -6.79 -20.86 -18.15
C SER A 671 -8.11 -21.11 -17.43
N LYS A 672 -9.12 -21.51 -18.18
CA LYS A 672 -10.48 -21.77 -17.71
C LYS A 672 -10.95 -23.11 -18.27
N MET A 673 -11.50 -23.95 -17.41
CA MET A 673 -11.92 -25.29 -17.79
C MET A 673 -13.20 -25.21 -18.60
N ILE A 674 -13.20 -25.88 -19.75
CA ILE A 674 -14.35 -26.01 -20.65
C ILE A 674 -15.05 -27.33 -20.36
N SER A 675 -14.26 -28.40 -20.29
CA SER A 675 -14.76 -29.76 -20.18
C SER A 675 -13.70 -30.67 -19.57
N ARG A 676 -14.14 -31.84 -19.10
CA ARG A 676 -13.28 -32.85 -18.49
C ARG A 676 -13.80 -34.25 -18.78
N ASN A 677 -12.92 -35.24 -18.69
CA ASN A 677 -13.30 -36.63 -18.60
C ASN A 677 -12.53 -37.29 -17.46
N ASP A 678 -13.29 -37.95 -16.58
CA ASP A 678 -12.80 -38.50 -15.32
C ASP A 678 -12.71 -40.02 -15.30
N GLN A 679 -13.23 -40.70 -16.34
CA GLN A 679 -13.40 -42.15 -16.36
C GLN A 679 -12.57 -42.80 -17.46
N ASP A 680 -12.56 -42.20 -18.65
CA ASP A 680 -12.02 -42.84 -19.84
C ASP A 680 -10.55 -42.49 -20.08
N VAL A 681 -9.82 -43.46 -20.63
CA VAL A 681 -8.46 -43.27 -21.14
C VAL A 681 -8.52 -42.59 -22.50
N LEU A 682 -7.74 -41.53 -22.68
CA LEU A 682 -7.53 -40.91 -24.00
C LEU A 682 -6.42 -41.69 -24.71
N HIS A 683 -6.80 -42.52 -25.69
CA HIS A 683 -5.87 -43.36 -26.43
C HIS A 683 -4.95 -42.57 -27.37
N ALA A 684 -3.81 -43.14 -27.72
CA ALA A 684 -2.92 -42.60 -28.73
C ALA A 684 -3.62 -42.54 -30.09
N GLY A 685 -3.49 -41.42 -30.79
CA GLY A 685 -4.26 -41.17 -32.01
C GLY A 685 -4.25 -39.72 -32.49
N THR A 686 -4.80 -39.49 -33.67
CA THR A 686 -5.05 -38.13 -34.20
C THR A 686 -6.49 -37.74 -33.93
N TYR A 687 -6.68 -36.60 -33.29
CA TYR A 687 -7.99 -36.08 -32.94
C TYR A 687 -8.22 -34.72 -33.59
N GLN A 688 -9.48 -34.41 -33.88
CA GLN A 688 -9.93 -33.11 -34.33
C GLN A 688 -10.80 -32.44 -33.27
N VAL A 689 -10.64 -31.12 -33.13
CA VAL A 689 -11.55 -30.27 -32.36
C VAL A 689 -12.01 -29.11 -33.24
N ASP A 690 -13.32 -28.90 -33.25
CA ASP A 690 -13.97 -27.81 -33.97
C ASP A 690 -14.24 -26.67 -33.00
N ILE A 691 -13.73 -25.48 -33.32
CA ILE A 691 -13.82 -24.29 -32.49
C ILE A 691 -14.71 -23.26 -33.19
N GLY A 692 -15.85 -22.91 -32.61
CA GLY A 692 -16.63 -21.75 -33.06
C GLY A 692 -15.90 -20.46 -32.69
N TYR A 693 -15.53 -19.67 -33.69
CA TYR A 693 -14.62 -18.55 -33.57
C TYR A 693 -15.36 -17.23 -33.32
N HIS A 694 -15.84 -17.02 -32.08
CA HIS A 694 -16.77 -15.94 -31.71
C HIS A 694 -16.11 -14.80 -30.92
N PHE A 695 -15.04 -15.09 -30.15
CA PHE A 695 -14.41 -14.17 -29.22
C PHE A 695 -13.19 -13.45 -29.85
N PRO A 696 -13.24 -12.14 -30.12
CA PRO A 696 -12.16 -11.42 -30.77
C PRO A 696 -11.06 -11.03 -29.77
N VAL A 697 -9.83 -11.49 -30.01
CA VAL A 697 -8.65 -11.15 -29.19
C VAL A 697 -7.70 -10.15 -29.85
N THR A 698 -7.82 -9.97 -31.17
CA THR A 698 -6.94 -9.10 -31.97
C THR A 698 -6.98 -7.62 -31.59
N PRO A 699 -8.13 -6.99 -31.24
CA PRO A 699 -8.18 -5.54 -31.00
C PRO A 699 -7.31 -5.07 -29.83
N TYR A 700 -7.13 -5.93 -28.81
CA TYR A 700 -6.33 -5.63 -27.63
C TYR A 700 -4.99 -6.38 -27.61
N LYS A 701 -4.55 -6.93 -28.75
CA LYS A 701 -3.31 -7.71 -28.88
C LYS A 701 -3.28 -8.89 -27.87
N GLY A 702 -4.43 -9.55 -27.73
CA GLY A 702 -4.59 -10.75 -26.93
C GLY A 702 -4.28 -12.02 -27.72
N HIS A 703 -4.17 -13.13 -26.99
CA HIS A 703 -4.10 -14.46 -27.58
C HIS A 703 -5.04 -15.42 -26.85
N LYS A 704 -5.62 -16.36 -27.60
CA LYS A 704 -6.44 -17.48 -27.13
C LYS A 704 -5.82 -18.80 -27.57
N TYR A 705 -5.75 -19.74 -26.64
CA TYR A 705 -5.12 -21.04 -26.83
C TYR A 705 -6.04 -22.17 -26.43
N LEU A 706 -5.97 -23.28 -27.16
CA LEU A 706 -6.42 -24.58 -26.68
C LEU A 706 -5.40 -25.09 -25.68
N TYR A 707 -5.87 -25.62 -24.56
CA TYR A 707 -4.99 -26.16 -23.54
C TYR A 707 -5.57 -27.44 -22.96
N LEU A 708 -4.89 -28.55 -23.17
CA LEU A 708 -5.20 -29.82 -22.51
C LEU A 708 -4.13 -30.10 -21.46
N SER A 709 -4.53 -30.60 -20.30
CA SER A 709 -3.60 -30.96 -19.23
C SER A 709 -4.16 -32.10 -18.39
N THR A 710 -3.27 -33.01 -17.98
CA THR A 710 -3.55 -33.91 -16.84
C THR A 710 -3.22 -33.22 -15.51
N ARG A 711 -3.53 -33.88 -14.39
CA ARG A 711 -3.14 -33.42 -13.05
C ARG A 711 -2.15 -34.37 -12.40
N SER A 712 -1.20 -33.80 -11.67
CA SER A 712 -0.39 -34.48 -10.66
C SER A 712 -0.90 -34.15 -9.25
N VAL A 713 -0.27 -34.72 -8.23
CA VAL A 713 -0.57 -34.42 -6.81
C VAL A 713 -0.40 -32.93 -6.48
N ILE A 714 0.43 -32.20 -7.24
CA ILE A 714 0.73 -30.77 -7.02
C ILE A 714 -0.08 -29.87 -7.96
N GLY A 715 -0.94 -30.46 -8.80
CA GLY A 715 -1.74 -29.78 -9.81
C GLY A 715 -1.16 -29.94 -11.21
N GLY A 716 -1.21 -28.87 -12.01
CA GLY A 716 -0.68 -28.86 -13.38
C GLY A 716 0.85 -28.79 -13.43
N LYS A 717 1.40 -28.73 -14.64
CA LYS A 717 2.84 -28.63 -14.85
C LYS A 717 3.37 -27.28 -14.33
N ASN A 718 4.20 -27.35 -13.30
CA ASN A 718 4.90 -26.19 -12.75
C ASN A 718 6.20 -26.59 -12.04
N SER A 719 7.31 -26.49 -12.77
CA SER A 719 8.64 -26.83 -12.24
C SER A 719 9.17 -25.82 -11.22
N PHE A 720 8.62 -24.59 -11.15
CA PHE A 720 9.15 -23.52 -10.30
C PHE A 720 9.19 -23.92 -8.82
N LEU A 721 8.12 -24.54 -8.32
CA LEU A 721 8.01 -24.87 -6.91
C LEU A 721 9.04 -25.95 -6.52
N GLY A 722 9.18 -27.00 -7.32
CA GLY A 722 10.20 -28.03 -7.10
C GLY A 722 11.62 -27.46 -7.13
N ILE A 723 11.93 -26.65 -8.16
CA ILE A 723 13.24 -25.98 -8.28
C ILE A 723 13.52 -25.07 -7.08
N SER A 724 12.53 -24.28 -6.63
CA SER A 724 12.70 -23.34 -5.51
C SER A 724 13.04 -24.06 -4.20
N TRP A 725 12.41 -25.21 -3.94
CA TRP A 725 12.70 -26.03 -2.77
C TRP A 725 14.09 -26.67 -2.83
N ILE A 726 14.49 -27.18 -4.01
CA ILE A 726 15.84 -27.73 -4.22
C ILE A 726 16.89 -26.63 -4.03
N VAL A 727 16.69 -25.44 -4.60
CA VAL A 727 17.61 -24.30 -4.46
C VAL A 727 17.69 -23.84 -3.01
N GLY A 728 16.55 -23.69 -2.33
CA GLY A 728 16.52 -23.32 -0.91
C GLY A 728 17.25 -24.33 -0.02
N GLY A 729 16.98 -25.62 -0.23
CA GLY A 729 17.70 -26.71 0.46
C GLY A 729 19.20 -26.73 0.13
N GLY A 730 19.57 -26.51 -1.13
CA GLY A 730 20.96 -26.42 -1.58
C GLY A 730 21.72 -25.26 -0.94
N ILE A 731 21.10 -24.09 -0.83
CA ILE A 731 21.69 -22.94 -0.11
C ILE A 731 21.89 -23.28 1.38
N CYS A 732 20.91 -23.90 2.03
CA CYS A 732 21.05 -24.34 3.43
C CYS A 732 22.19 -25.35 3.61
N PHE A 733 22.35 -26.29 2.68
CA PHE A 733 23.45 -27.26 2.69
C PHE A 733 24.82 -26.58 2.55
N VAL A 734 24.97 -25.69 1.58
CA VAL A 734 26.23 -24.93 1.34
C VAL A 734 26.58 -24.06 2.54
N LEU A 735 25.60 -23.35 3.11
CA LEU A 735 25.82 -22.53 4.31
C LEU A 735 26.21 -23.38 5.53
N SER A 736 25.59 -24.55 5.69
CA SER A 736 25.94 -25.46 6.78
C SER A 736 27.38 -25.96 6.66
N LEU A 737 27.81 -26.34 5.46
CA LEU A 737 29.19 -26.74 5.18
C LEU A 737 30.17 -25.58 5.44
N ALA A 738 29.83 -24.36 4.98
CA ALA A 738 30.65 -23.18 5.22
C ALA A 738 30.80 -22.87 6.71
N PHE A 739 29.71 -22.91 7.50
CA PHE A 739 29.77 -22.71 8.95
C PHE A 739 30.52 -23.84 9.67
N LEU A 740 30.41 -25.07 9.20
CA LEU A 740 31.20 -26.18 9.72
C LEU A 740 32.69 -25.96 9.49
N ILE A 741 33.09 -25.58 8.28
CA ILE A 741 34.49 -25.26 7.94
C ILE A 741 35.01 -24.11 8.80
N VAL A 742 34.28 -22.99 8.87
CA VAL A 742 34.69 -21.83 9.70
C VAL A 742 34.83 -22.21 11.17
N ASN A 743 33.90 -23.03 11.69
CA ASN A 743 33.96 -23.49 13.08
C ASN A 743 35.14 -24.44 13.35
N LEU A 744 35.62 -25.19 12.34
CA LEU A 744 36.79 -26.05 12.44
C LEU A 744 38.12 -25.27 12.29
N VAL A 745 38.18 -24.31 11.36
CA VAL A 745 39.38 -23.52 11.07
C VAL A 745 39.61 -22.42 12.13
N HIS A 746 38.53 -21.76 12.59
CA HIS A 746 38.58 -20.69 13.58
C HIS A 746 37.66 -21.00 14.78
N PRO A 747 38.02 -21.99 15.63
CA PRO A 747 37.21 -22.33 16.78
C PRO A 747 37.19 -21.18 17.78
N ARG A 748 36.01 -20.63 18.06
CA ARG A 748 35.80 -19.60 19.10
C ARG A 748 35.12 -20.23 20.32
N LYS A 749 35.65 -19.95 21.52
CA LYS A 749 35.00 -20.34 22.77
C LYS A 749 33.73 -19.51 22.97
N VAL A 750 32.60 -20.17 23.24
CA VAL A 750 31.32 -19.50 23.50
C VAL A 750 31.40 -18.73 24.81
N GLY A 751 31.02 -17.46 24.79
CA GLY A 751 31.04 -16.60 25.99
C GLY A 751 32.43 -16.18 26.47
N ASP A 752 33.43 -16.15 25.58
CA ASP A 752 34.79 -15.73 25.92
C ASP A 752 34.82 -14.25 26.38
N LEU A 753 35.20 -14.04 27.65
CA LEU A 753 35.29 -12.72 28.27
C LEU A 753 36.40 -11.87 27.66
N SER A 754 37.46 -12.47 27.08
CA SER A 754 38.54 -11.72 26.42
C SER A 754 38.09 -10.98 25.15
N LEU A 755 36.92 -11.35 24.62
CA LEU A 755 36.35 -10.75 23.42
C LEU A 755 35.32 -9.64 23.71
N LEU A 756 35.09 -9.34 24.98
CA LEU A 756 34.27 -8.20 25.41
C LEU A 756 35.02 -6.92 25.08
N SER A 757 34.31 -5.92 24.53
CA SER A 757 34.94 -4.70 24.00
C SER A 757 35.78 -3.96 25.04
N TRP A 758 35.35 -3.96 26.30
CA TRP A 758 36.04 -3.30 27.42
C TRP A 758 37.18 -4.11 28.03
N ASN A 759 37.38 -5.37 27.62
CA ASN A 759 38.54 -6.19 28.01
C ASN A 759 39.64 -6.18 26.94
N LYS A 760 39.42 -5.43 25.85
CA LYS A 760 40.37 -5.20 24.75
C LYS A 760 40.95 -3.77 24.75
N GLU A 761 40.42 -2.91 25.62
CA GLU A 761 41.03 -1.64 26.04
C GLU A 761 41.99 -1.92 27.19
#